data_AF-A0A7V6YYY2-F1
#
_entry.id   AF-A0A7V6YYY2-F1
#
_cell.length_a   1.000
_cell.length_b   1.000
_cell.length_c   1.000
_cell.angle_alpha   90.00
_cell.angle_beta   90.00
_cell.angle_gamma   90.00
#
_symmetry.space_group_name_H-M   'P 1'
#
loop_
_entity.id
_entity.type
_entity.pdbx_description
1 polymer ?
#
loop_
_entity_poly.entity_id
_entity_poly.type
_entity_poly.pdbx_seq_one_letter_code
_entity_poly.pdbx_strand_id
1 'polypeptide(L)'
;MRLAKKFWADRLAPLCIATALWTFSPWSAAVPDSSTAMASVPPESAQEPTRRPATLRLAATPDNSSLSGIRTESQAPTTAYAAAGHRPAVRTAADTVAPSRFRSLFQPFRSRREQLLKGDTPAQQFADLLRAASKPKTDLLWLADRAEALADFAAEQAEMADATNNIPKKQLAGLPADQLRAYFTDSPDLLAGREIRGLRQMARLARSVHNARSEAERARDHALLQEVIEALRNNRRSPVPATVGMLSPFKILFRGWARSVGHGTRPAANVPAATNGVDPGALDPFPSTFWTRPPSISNQDLRIGFGRTALPDFTREICEYDGPKTSSGTKAGFDVEYEGVDYQVKFSEVGSEPFTARIFHALGYHVDPTDYAPFLKIRYNRRLFREFNLRQPLTMRIRPFGIPVAEMNFQPHYDPFDFIQEAVFKDGRRVSGAELKQLLLHRPHGENATDDPNNFRTEIESALDYLVTVPANIQPEDHPAKTIGCWDFVGLGHEDLRELRAVALLGAWLAWFDARFDNTRLRVLVKGDDVEFQHFFTDLGAGLGKGTGRFFRKGERVDLFEWTFTEPEIVRGPGRMTTPFRVVNYQTLVPCPAFRAMTVDDARWMARLIGQLTETQLRDALEASGYTGDEARLYLDKLVHRRDRMIRDLKLDNEIPLLRPGTMRDEKSP
;
A
#
# COMPACT_ATOMS: atom_id res chain seq x y z
N MET A 1 -35.80 -28.72 -18.61
CA MET A 1 -34.86 -28.55 -17.46
C MET A 1 -33.73 -29.58 -17.40
N ARG A 2 -33.98 -30.90 -17.42
CA ARG A 2 -32.89 -31.92 -17.36
C ARG A 2 -31.92 -31.86 -18.55
N LEU A 3 -32.41 -31.67 -19.77
CA LEU A 3 -31.58 -31.48 -20.97
C LEU A 3 -30.74 -30.19 -20.93
N ALA A 4 -31.30 -29.09 -20.39
CA ALA A 4 -30.56 -27.84 -20.20
C ALA A 4 -29.47 -27.99 -19.13
N LYS A 5 -29.73 -28.68 -18.02
CA LYS A 5 -28.70 -29.02 -17.01
C LYS A 5 -27.57 -29.87 -17.60
N LYS A 6 -27.90 -30.88 -18.40
CA LYS A 6 -26.91 -31.77 -19.02
C LYS A 6 -26.07 -31.05 -20.08
N PHE A 7 -26.70 -30.26 -20.96
CA PHE A 7 -25.97 -29.44 -21.94
C PHE A 7 -25.05 -28.42 -21.25
N TRP A 8 -25.49 -27.84 -20.13
CA TRP A 8 -24.68 -26.89 -19.37
C TRP A 8 -23.48 -27.58 -18.70
N ALA A 9 -23.70 -28.73 -18.03
CA ALA A 9 -22.63 -29.50 -17.40
C ALA A 9 -21.60 -30.02 -18.41
N ASP A 10 -22.05 -30.52 -19.56
CA ASP A 10 -21.18 -31.24 -20.50
C ASP A 10 -20.46 -30.32 -21.51
N ARG A 11 -21.04 -29.15 -21.85
CA ARG A 11 -20.53 -28.29 -22.95
C ARG A 11 -20.11 -26.90 -22.51
N LEU A 12 -20.90 -26.23 -21.66
CA LEU A 12 -20.67 -24.82 -21.31
C LEU A 12 -19.89 -24.64 -20.00
N ALA A 13 -20.12 -25.49 -19.00
CA ALA A 13 -19.39 -25.44 -17.73
C ALA A 13 -17.89 -25.63 -17.94
N PRO A 14 -17.38 -26.59 -18.75
CA PRO A 14 -15.96 -26.71 -18.99
C PRO A 14 -15.37 -25.50 -19.73
N LEU A 15 -16.14 -24.83 -20.61
CA LEU A 15 -15.68 -23.63 -21.31
C LEU A 15 -15.66 -22.39 -20.40
N CYS A 16 -16.67 -22.23 -19.55
CA CYS A 16 -16.74 -21.18 -18.54
C CYS A 16 -15.71 -21.39 -17.43
N ILE A 17 -15.49 -22.64 -16.99
CA ILE A 17 -14.46 -23.02 -16.03
C ILE A 17 -13.09 -22.87 -16.66
N ALA A 18 -12.87 -23.30 -17.91
CA ALA A 18 -11.59 -23.08 -18.60
C ALA A 18 -11.32 -21.59 -18.80
N THR A 19 -12.32 -20.78 -19.15
CA THR A 19 -12.17 -19.32 -19.24
C THR A 19 -11.91 -18.71 -17.87
N ALA A 20 -12.66 -19.11 -16.84
CA ALA A 20 -12.50 -18.61 -15.48
C ALA A 20 -11.16 -19.03 -14.86
N LEU A 21 -10.75 -20.30 -15.00
CA LEU A 21 -9.45 -20.83 -14.61
C LEU A 21 -8.32 -20.23 -15.45
N TRP A 22 -8.52 -19.93 -16.74
CA TRP A 22 -7.55 -19.17 -17.54
C TRP A 22 -7.42 -17.73 -17.08
N THR A 23 -8.53 -17.09 -16.68
CA THR A 23 -8.53 -15.70 -16.20
C THR A 23 -8.00 -15.57 -14.77
N PHE A 24 -8.01 -16.65 -13.97
CA PHE A 24 -7.75 -16.61 -12.53
C PHE A 24 -6.84 -17.74 -12.03
N SER A 25 -6.03 -18.38 -12.89
CA SER A 25 -5.14 -19.46 -12.47
C SER A 25 -4.22 -18.94 -11.34
N PRO A 26 -4.33 -19.47 -10.11
CA PRO A 26 -3.46 -19.07 -9.03
C PRO A 26 -2.08 -19.65 -9.31
N TRP A 27 -1.12 -18.75 -9.36
CA TRP A 27 0.27 -19.07 -9.60
C TRP A 27 0.87 -19.84 -8.43
N SER A 28 1.47 -20.99 -8.72
CA SER A 28 2.65 -21.46 -8.01
C SER A 28 3.87 -20.78 -8.61
N ALA A 29 4.38 -19.75 -7.94
CA ALA A 29 5.77 -19.36 -8.14
C ALA A 29 6.61 -20.48 -7.50
N ALA A 30 7.11 -21.41 -8.31
CA ALA A 30 8.32 -22.11 -7.89
C ALA A 30 9.38 -21.02 -7.70
N VAL A 31 9.85 -20.84 -6.47
CA VAL A 31 11.08 -20.09 -6.20
C VAL A 31 12.13 -20.69 -7.15
N PRO A 32 12.75 -19.92 -8.05
CA PRO A 32 13.81 -20.46 -8.88
C PRO A 32 14.93 -20.93 -7.96
N ASP A 33 15.17 -22.24 -7.96
CA ASP A 33 16.27 -22.87 -7.25
C ASP A 33 17.58 -22.34 -7.83
N SER A 34 18.21 -21.39 -7.16
CA SER A 34 19.45 -20.73 -7.60
C SER A 34 20.69 -21.53 -7.25
N SER A 35 20.58 -22.87 -7.13
CA SER A 35 21.63 -23.72 -6.58
C SER A 35 22.16 -24.78 -7.56
N THR A 36 22.54 -24.45 -8.80
CA THR A 36 23.52 -25.32 -9.52
C THR A 36 24.22 -24.67 -10.72
N ALA A 37 25.50 -25.00 -10.86
CA ALA A 37 26.43 -24.81 -11.98
C ALA A 37 27.25 -23.48 -12.04
N MET A 38 28.11 -23.26 -11.02
CA MET A 38 29.41 -22.65 -11.31
C MET A 38 30.40 -23.73 -11.73
N ALA A 39 30.71 -23.75 -13.03
CA ALA A 39 31.83 -24.52 -13.56
C ALA A 39 33.15 -23.85 -13.15
N SER A 40 34.07 -24.65 -12.64
CA SER A 40 35.42 -24.29 -12.26
C SER A 40 36.24 -23.78 -13.45
N VAL A 41 36.66 -22.52 -13.39
CA VAL A 41 37.69 -21.94 -14.27
C VAL A 41 39.03 -21.99 -13.53
N PRO A 42 40.12 -22.48 -14.14
CA PRO A 42 41.43 -22.58 -13.49
C PRO A 42 42.10 -21.20 -13.35
N PRO A 43 43.05 -21.03 -12.41
CA PRO A 43 43.62 -19.73 -12.11
C PRO A 43 44.63 -19.30 -13.18
N GLU A 44 44.37 -18.17 -13.80
CA GLU A 44 45.32 -17.49 -14.69
C GLU A 44 46.18 -16.52 -13.88
N SER A 45 47.49 -16.72 -13.95
CA SER A 45 48.53 -15.93 -13.29
C SER A 45 48.63 -14.54 -13.90
N ALA A 46 48.37 -13.50 -13.12
CA ALA A 46 48.61 -12.11 -13.52
C ALA A 46 49.84 -11.55 -12.79
N GLN A 47 50.86 -11.22 -13.58
CA GLN A 47 52.03 -10.43 -13.19
C GLN A 47 51.63 -8.98 -12.92
N GLU A 48 52.17 -8.40 -11.84
CA GLU A 48 52.17 -6.95 -11.58
C GLU A 48 52.93 -6.17 -12.67
N PRO A 49 52.56 -4.90 -12.88
CA PRO A 49 53.60 -3.90 -12.80
C PRO A 49 53.23 -2.70 -11.94
N THR A 50 54.22 -2.34 -11.13
CA THR A 50 54.37 -1.15 -10.29
C THR A 50 54.35 0.15 -11.11
N ARG A 51 53.50 1.12 -10.74
CA ARG A 51 53.76 2.55 -10.96
C ARG A 51 53.28 3.42 -9.80
N ARG A 52 54.21 4.25 -9.31
CA ARG A 52 54.10 5.22 -8.22
C ARG A 52 53.12 6.37 -8.55
N PRO A 53 52.51 7.03 -7.53
CA PRO A 53 51.68 8.21 -7.75
C PRO A 53 52.52 9.49 -7.84
N ALA A 54 52.15 10.37 -8.76
CA ALA A 54 52.62 11.74 -8.83
C ALA A 54 51.70 12.67 -8.03
N THR A 55 52.32 13.43 -7.15
CA THR A 55 51.80 14.53 -6.34
C THR A 55 51.22 15.64 -7.23
N LEU A 56 49.96 16.05 -7.00
CA LEU A 56 49.40 17.26 -7.60
C LEU A 56 49.09 18.30 -6.51
N ARG A 57 49.67 19.48 -6.71
CA ARG A 57 49.61 20.67 -5.84
C ARG A 57 48.24 21.35 -5.92
N LEU A 58 47.75 21.76 -4.76
CA LEU A 58 46.67 22.75 -4.57
C LEU A 58 47.10 24.13 -5.10
N ALA A 59 46.21 24.78 -5.85
CA ALA A 59 46.32 26.20 -6.20
C ALA A 59 44.98 26.92 -5.98
N ALA A 60 45.06 27.94 -5.13
CA ALA A 60 44.33 29.19 -5.01
C ALA A 60 42.93 29.37 -5.64
N THR A 61 42.01 29.78 -4.77
CA THR A 61 40.77 30.53 -5.02
C THR A 61 41.01 31.90 -5.69
N PRO A 62 39.99 32.45 -6.36
CA PRO A 62 39.77 33.89 -6.35
C PRO A 62 38.42 34.26 -5.71
N ASP A 63 38.52 35.34 -4.93
CA ASP A 63 37.45 36.17 -4.40
C ASP A 63 36.38 36.53 -5.45
N ASN A 64 35.12 36.59 -5.00
CA ASN A 64 34.18 37.57 -5.51
C ASN A 64 33.20 37.97 -4.41
N SER A 65 33.43 39.16 -3.88
CA SER A 65 32.52 39.89 -3.01
C SER A 65 31.60 40.80 -3.84
N SER A 66 30.49 41.19 -3.22
CA SER A 66 29.47 42.17 -3.64
C SER A 66 28.30 41.64 -4.50
N LEU A 67 27.18 41.36 -3.82
CA LEU A 67 25.97 42.17 -3.97
C LEU A 67 24.99 41.88 -2.84
N SER A 68 24.60 42.96 -2.18
CA SER A 68 23.73 43.06 -1.02
C SER A 68 22.25 42.97 -1.39
N GLY A 69 21.48 42.36 -0.48
CA GLY A 69 20.14 42.82 -0.13
C GLY A 69 18.97 42.06 -0.76
N ILE A 70 18.38 41.14 0.01
CA ILE A 70 16.99 41.18 0.49
C ILE A 70 16.85 39.98 1.45
N ARG A 71 16.67 40.27 2.74
CA ARG A 71 16.34 39.30 3.79
C ARG A 71 14.84 39.05 3.76
N THR A 72 14.43 37.79 3.61
CA THR A 72 13.15 37.29 4.12
C THR A 72 13.45 36.10 5.01
N GLU A 73 13.33 36.31 6.33
CA GLU A 73 13.38 35.27 7.34
C GLU A 73 12.15 34.38 7.23
N SER A 74 12.35 33.09 6.94
CA SER A 74 11.39 32.04 7.20
C SER A 74 12.13 30.96 7.98
N GLN A 75 11.94 30.98 9.31
CA GLN A 75 12.39 29.93 10.20
C GLN A 75 11.41 28.75 10.07
N ALA A 76 11.86 27.65 9.50
CA ALA A 76 11.21 26.36 9.63
C ALA A 76 11.71 25.67 10.93
N PRO A 77 10.85 25.06 11.75
CA PRO A 77 11.29 24.35 12.93
C PRO A 77 11.76 22.93 12.56
N THR A 78 13.00 22.62 12.93
CA THR A 78 13.58 21.27 12.89
C THR A 78 13.11 20.51 14.12
N THR A 79 12.11 19.63 14.00
CA THR A 79 11.74 18.68 15.06
C THR A 79 12.60 17.42 14.95
N ALA A 80 13.68 17.37 15.74
CA ALA A 80 14.43 16.15 15.99
C ALA A 80 13.68 15.28 17.01
N TYR A 81 13.28 14.07 16.61
CA TYR A 81 12.83 13.03 17.53
C TYR A 81 14.05 12.45 18.24
N ALA A 82 14.24 12.81 19.52
CA ALA A 82 15.21 12.18 20.40
C ALA A 82 14.46 11.30 21.42
N ALA A 83 14.63 9.99 21.32
CA ALA A 83 14.22 9.04 22.33
C ALA A 83 15.17 9.15 23.54
N ALA A 84 14.67 9.65 24.66
CA ALA A 84 15.37 9.59 25.94
C ALA A 84 14.37 9.21 27.03
N GLY A 85 14.39 7.94 27.42
CA GLY A 85 13.69 7.46 28.60
C GLY A 85 14.43 7.88 29.87
N HIS A 86 13.69 8.42 30.84
CA HIS A 86 13.94 8.33 32.28
C HIS A 86 12.65 8.79 33.00
N ARG A 87 11.91 7.85 33.60
CA ARG A 87 10.76 8.16 34.47
C ARG A 87 11.25 8.29 35.93
N PRO A 88 11.00 9.41 36.64
CA PRO A 88 11.16 9.43 38.08
C PRO A 88 9.93 8.80 38.75
N ALA A 89 10.18 7.96 39.76
CA ALA A 89 9.14 7.38 40.60
C ALA A 89 8.49 8.46 41.48
N VAL A 90 7.24 8.79 41.20
CA VAL A 90 6.39 9.61 42.08
C VAL A 90 5.54 8.67 42.92
N ARG A 91 5.78 8.65 44.23
CA ARG A 91 4.87 8.08 45.23
C ARG A 91 3.67 9.01 45.37
N THR A 92 2.48 8.55 44.99
CA THR A 92 1.22 9.20 45.37
C THR A 92 0.56 8.42 46.49
N ALA A 93 0.34 9.10 47.62
CA ALA A 93 -0.51 8.64 48.70
C ALA A 93 -1.96 8.53 48.20
N ALA A 94 -2.56 7.37 48.42
CA ALA A 94 -3.97 7.11 48.14
C ALA A 94 -4.79 7.43 49.39
N ASP A 95 -5.49 8.56 49.36
CA ASP A 95 -6.59 8.84 50.30
C ASP A 95 -7.92 8.41 49.66
N THR A 96 -8.60 7.54 50.40
CA THR A 96 -9.95 7.03 50.19
C THR A 96 -10.99 8.15 50.14
N VAL A 97 -11.54 8.43 48.96
CA VAL A 97 -12.82 9.13 48.80
C VAL A 97 -13.78 8.26 47.97
N ALA A 98 -14.95 7.99 48.56
CA ALA A 98 -15.95 7.04 48.06
C ALA A 98 -16.61 7.47 46.73
N PRO A 99 -16.80 6.54 45.76
CA PRO A 99 -17.48 6.81 44.50
C PRO A 99 -18.98 6.54 44.62
N SER A 100 -19.75 7.40 45.30
CA SER A 100 -21.22 7.22 45.40
C SER A 100 -22.07 8.40 44.92
N ARG A 101 -21.48 9.55 44.58
CA ARG A 101 -22.24 10.75 44.15
C ARG A 101 -22.19 11.13 42.67
N PHE A 102 -21.43 10.42 41.83
CA PHE A 102 -21.40 10.69 40.38
C PHE A 102 -22.40 9.85 39.54
N ARG A 103 -23.06 8.84 40.13
CA ARG A 103 -23.98 7.95 39.38
C ARG A 103 -25.34 8.59 39.00
N SER A 104 -25.79 9.66 39.65
CA SER A 104 -27.13 10.21 39.38
C SER A 104 -27.20 11.19 38.20
N LEU A 105 -26.07 11.78 37.77
CA LEU A 105 -26.04 12.71 36.61
C LEU A 105 -26.02 11.99 35.25
N PHE A 106 -25.72 10.69 35.21
CA PHE A 106 -25.65 9.89 33.97
C PHE A 106 -26.92 9.05 33.68
N GLN A 107 -27.90 9.02 34.59
CA GLN A 107 -29.14 8.26 34.36
C GLN A 107 -29.98 8.73 33.15
N PRO A 108 -30.12 10.04 32.85
CA PRO A 108 -30.91 10.48 31.69
C PRO A 108 -30.28 10.10 30.34
N PHE A 109 -28.95 9.97 30.27
CA PHE A 109 -28.25 9.57 29.05
C PHE A 109 -28.37 8.08 28.76
N ARG A 110 -28.43 7.25 29.82
CA ARG A 110 -28.54 5.79 29.68
C ARG A 110 -29.87 5.37 29.05
N SER A 111 -30.98 6.02 29.41
CA SER A 111 -32.31 5.70 28.87
C SER A 111 -32.45 6.05 27.38
N ARG A 112 -31.84 7.15 26.92
CA ARG A 112 -31.82 7.55 25.51
C ARG A 112 -30.95 6.61 24.67
N ARG A 113 -29.81 6.18 25.22
CA ARG A 113 -28.90 5.19 24.62
C ARG A 113 -29.57 3.82 24.48
N GLU A 114 -30.26 3.35 25.53
CA GLU A 114 -30.99 2.08 25.51
C GLU A 114 -32.20 2.09 24.56
N GLN A 115 -32.87 3.23 24.38
CA GLN A 115 -33.97 3.35 23.40
C GLN A 115 -33.49 3.34 21.94
N LEU A 116 -32.27 3.84 21.70
CA LEU A 116 -31.69 3.99 20.37
C LEU A 116 -31.07 2.70 19.81
N LEU A 117 -30.91 1.63 20.61
CA LEU A 117 -30.08 0.47 20.26
C LEU A 117 -30.79 -0.90 20.41
N LYS A 118 -32.12 -0.95 20.48
CA LYS A 118 -32.83 -2.24 20.71
C LYS A 118 -32.84 -3.14 19.48
N GLY A 119 -32.16 -4.29 19.60
CA GLY A 119 -32.37 -5.48 18.76
C GLY A 119 -31.36 -5.70 17.63
N ASP A 120 -30.58 -4.68 17.27
CA ASP A 120 -29.64 -4.75 16.13
C ASP A 120 -28.18 -4.80 16.57
N THR A 121 -27.36 -5.57 15.84
CA THR A 121 -25.90 -5.61 16.04
C THR A 121 -25.25 -4.25 15.69
N PRO A 122 -24.08 -3.90 16.26
CA PRO A 122 -23.34 -2.71 15.85
C PRO A 122 -23.15 -2.59 14.34
N ALA A 123 -22.85 -3.70 13.65
CA ALA A 123 -22.69 -3.73 12.20
C ALA A 123 -23.97 -3.38 11.42
N GLN A 124 -25.14 -3.87 11.86
CA GLN A 124 -26.42 -3.53 11.22
C GLN A 124 -26.74 -2.04 11.39
N GLN A 125 -26.59 -1.52 12.60
CA GLN A 125 -26.82 -0.10 12.89
C GLN A 125 -25.85 0.82 12.14
N PHE A 126 -24.62 0.37 11.96
CA PHE A 126 -23.60 1.05 11.15
C PHE A 126 -24.02 1.13 9.67
N ALA A 127 -24.47 0.03 9.09
CA ALA A 127 -24.98 0.03 7.71
C ALA A 127 -26.19 0.97 7.55
N ASP A 128 -27.11 0.98 8.52
CA ASP A 128 -28.25 1.89 8.54
C ASP A 128 -27.84 3.36 8.64
N LEU A 129 -26.88 3.68 9.51
CA LEU A 129 -26.33 5.02 9.65
C LEU A 129 -25.67 5.49 8.34
N LEU A 130 -24.84 4.66 7.69
CA LEU A 130 -24.20 4.99 6.42
C LEU A 130 -25.22 5.16 5.29
N ARG A 131 -26.34 4.43 5.30
CA ARG A 131 -27.45 4.66 4.36
C ARG A 131 -28.14 6.00 4.61
N ALA A 132 -28.31 6.38 5.88
CA ALA A 132 -28.92 7.65 6.25
C ALA A 132 -28.01 8.85 5.93
N ALA A 133 -26.72 8.81 6.30
CA ALA A 133 -25.71 9.81 5.94
C ALA A 133 -25.61 10.05 4.42
N SER A 134 -26.06 9.05 3.68
CA SER A 134 -26.34 8.98 2.25
C SER A 134 -27.09 10.12 1.58
N LYS A 135 -28.06 10.63 2.34
CA LYS A 135 -29.19 11.38 1.81
C LYS A 135 -28.85 12.88 1.84
N PRO A 136 -29.15 13.64 0.76
CA PRO A 136 -28.83 15.07 0.68
C PRO A 136 -29.44 15.96 1.78
N LYS A 137 -30.46 15.48 2.50
CA LYS A 137 -31.22 16.24 3.52
C LYS A 137 -31.10 15.66 4.92
N THR A 138 -30.04 14.91 5.20
CA THR A 138 -29.83 14.35 6.53
C THR A 138 -29.52 15.48 7.52
N ASP A 139 -30.25 15.50 8.64
CA ASP A 139 -29.97 16.40 9.75
C ASP A 139 -28.59 16.08 10.32
N LEU A 140 -27.68 17.06 10.25
CA LEU A 140 -26.28 16.91 10.64
C LEU A 140 -26.10 16.72 12.14
N LEU A 141 -26.96 17.32 12.97
CA LEU A 141 -26.90 17.11 14.42
C LEU A 141 -27.38 15.70 14.78
N TRP A 142 -28.46 15.24 14.16
CA TRP A 142 -28.91 13.86 14.30
C TRP A 142 -27.82 12.87 13.86
N LEU A 143 -27.17 13.14 12.72
CA LEU A 143 -26.08 12.31 12.22
C LEU A 143 -24.93 12.26 13.21
N ALA A 144 -24.55 13.41 13.77
CA ALA A 144 -23.46 13.49 14.73
C ALA A 144 -23.74 12.70 16.01
N ASP A 145 -24.89 12.95 16.65
CA ASP A 145 -25.28 12.29 17.88
C ASP A 145 -25.43 10.78 17.66
N ARG A 146 -25.94 10.35 16.50
CA ARG A 146 -26.09 8.94 16.16
C ARG A 146 -24.75 8.25 15.91
N ALA A 147 -23.83 8.91 15.21
CA ALA A 147 -22.48 8.37 14.96
C ALA A 147 -21.67 8.23 16.25
N GLU A 148 -21.73 9.22 17.14
CA GLU A 148 -21.07 9.20 18.45
C GLU A 148 -21.63 8.10 19.35
N ALA A 149 -22.96 8.02 19.50
CA ALA A 149 -23.60 6.97 20.30
C ALA A 149 -23.28 5.56 19.79
N LEU A 150 -23.21 5.37 18.46
CA LEU A 150 -22.82 4.11 17.85
C LEU A 150 -21.33 3.79 18.08
N ALA A 151 -20.45 4.78 17.98
CA ALA A 151 -19.02 4.59 18.26
C ALA A 151 -18.79 4.12 19.71
N ASP A 152 -19.47 4.73 20.68
CA ASP A 152 -19.33 4.36 22.09
C ASP A 152 -19.93 2.98 22.37
N PHE A 153 -21.09 2.66 21.79
CA PHE A 153 -21.67 1.32 21.87
C PHE A 153 -20.75 0.25 21.27
N ALA A 154 -20.20 0.51 20.08
CA ALA A 154 -19.29 -0.42 19.43
C ALA A 154 -17.97 -0.58 20.20
N ALA A 155 -17.44 0.50 20.81
CA ALA A 155 -16.25 0.44 21.64
C ALA A 155 -16.47 -0.45 22.87
N GLU A 156 -17.60 -0.31 23.57
CA GLU A 156 -17.95 -1.18 24.70
C GLU A 156 -18.10 -2.64 24.27
N GLN A 157 -18.75 -2.92 23.13
CA GLN A 157 -18.87 -4.28 22.62
C GLN A 157 -17.53 -4.89 22.21
N ALA A 158 -16.65 -4.09 21.60
CA ALA A 158 -15.29 -4.52 21.26
C ALA A 158 -14.48 -4.84 22.53
N GLU A 159 -14.53 -3.98 23.55
CA GLU A 159 -13.85 -4.23 24.84
C GLU A 159 -14.37 -5.50 25.53
N MET A 160 -15.68 -5.74 25.50
CA MET A 160 -16.27 -6.98 26.04
C MET A 160 -15.83 -8.22 25.24
N ALA A 161 -15.74 -8.10 23.92
CA ALA A 161 -15.26 -9.17 23.05
C ALA A 161 -13.77 -9.46 23.29
N ASP A 162 -12.94 -8.42 23.39
CA ASP A 162 -11.50 -8.52 23.69
C ASP A 162 -11.27 -9.11 25.08
N ALA A 163 -12.06 -8.73 26.08
CA ALA A 163 -12.00 -9.31 27.42
C ALA A 163 -12.37 -10.81 27.42
N THR A 164 -13.34 -11.20 26.58
CA THR A 164 -13.73 -12.62 26.39
C THR A 164 -12.65 -13.38 25.63
N ASN A 165 -11.97 -12.71 24.70
CA ASN A 165 -10.88 -13.23 23.88
C ASN A 165 -9.50 -13.00 24.53
N ASN A 166 -9.42 -12.70 25.83
CA ASN A 166 -8.15 -12.46 26.51
C ASN A 166 -7.41 -13.77 26.82
N ILE A 167 -7.22 -14.57 25.77
CA ILE A 167 -6.37 -15.75 25.75
C ILE A 167 -4.93 -15.23 25.65
N PRO A 168 -4.06 -15.45 26.65
CA PRO A 168 -2.66 -15.04 26.57
C PRO A 168 -2.02 -15.57 25.28
N LYS A 169 -1.22 -14.75 24.59
CA LYS A 169 -0.55 -15.13 23.32
C LYS A 169 0.16 -16.50 23.40
N LYS A 170 0.69 -16.88 24.56
CA LYS A 170 1.31 -18.20 24.81
C LYS A 170 0.35 -19.39 24.66
N GLN A 171 -0.94 -19.21 24.97
CA GLN A 171 -1.96 -20.26 24.87
C GLN A 171 -2.46 -20.45 23.43
N LEU A 172 -2.35 -19.43 22.56
CA LEU A 172 -2.73 -19.53 21.14
C LEU A 172 -1.98 -20.67 20.43
N ALA A 173 -0.72 -20.89 20.82
CA ALA A 173 0.13 -21.94 20.27
C ALA A 173 -0.45 -23.36 20.36
N GLY A 174 -1.40 -23.62 21.27
CA GLY A 174 -2.07 -24.91 21.44
C GLY A 174 -3.50 -25.00 20.89
N LEU A 175 -4.09 -23.89 20.44
CA LEU A 175 -5.48 -23.87 19.96
C LEU A 175 -5.63 -24.59 18.62
N PRO A 176 -6.73 -25.32 18.35
CA PRO A 176 -7.08 -25.81 17.02
C PRO A 176 -7.12 -24.71 15.94
N ALA A 177 -6.87 -25.06 14.68
CA ALA A 177 -6.76 -24.10 13.58
C ALA A 177 -8.05 -23.29 13.31
N ASP A 178 -9.22 -23.88 13.53
CA ASP A 178 -10.54 -23.23 13.44
C ASP A 178 -10.73 -22.19 14.56
N GLN A 179 -10.30 -22.50 15.78
CA GLN A 179 -10.33 -21.56 16.91
C GLN A 179 -9.33 -20.41 16.71
N LEU A 180 -8.13 -20.70 16.19
CA LEU A 180 -7.16 -19.66 15.80
C LEU A 180 -7.74 -18.75 14.71
N ARG A 181 -8.38 -19.33 13.69
CA ARG A 181 -9.02 -18.55 12.63
C ARG A 181 -10.13 -17.66 13.20
N ALA A 182 -10.95 -18.17 14.10
CA ALA A 182 -11.99 -17.38 14.78
C ALA A 182 -11.39 -16.24 15.62
N TYR A 183 -10.24 -16.46 16.27
CA TYR A 183 -9.54 -15.45 17.06
C TYR A 183 -9.04 -14.28 16.20
N PHE A 184 -8.44 -14.56 15.04
CA PHE A 184 -7.85 -13.54 14.16
C PHE A 184 -8.82 -12.97 13.12
N THR A 185 -10.04 -13.50 13.02
CA THR A 185 -11.05 -12.98 12.09
C THR A 185 -11.95 -12.00 12.82
N ASP A 186 -11.96 -10.75 12.37
CA ASP A 186 -12.92 -9.75 12.84
C ASP A 186 -14.34 -10.32 12.79
N SER A 187 -15.06 -10.24 13.91
CA SER A 187 -16.47 -10.63 13.94
C SER A 187 -17.27 -9.75 12.97
N PRO A 188 -18.07 -10.33 12.07
CA PRO A 188 -18.88 -9.54 11.13
C PRO A 188 -19.91 -8.66 11.84
N ASP A 189 -20.29 -9.00 13.08
CA ASP A 189 -21.28 -8.28 13.89
C ASP A 189 -20.69 -7.12 14.70
N LEU A 190 -19.36 -7.09 14.89
CA LEU A 190 -18.65 -6.04 15.60
C LEU A 190 -18.06 -5.02 14.62
N LEU A 191 -17.81 -3.81 15.10
CA LEU A 191 -17.07 -2.81 14.34
C LEU A 191 -15.58 -2.88 14.69
N ALA A 192 -14.73 -2.80 13.67
CA ALA A 192 -13.28 -2.73 13.87
C ALA A 192 -12.90 -1.38 14.48
N GLY A 193 -11.75 -1.31 15.17
CA GLY A 193 -11.27 -0.06 15.78
C GLY A 193 -11.14 1.12 14.79
N ARG A 194 -10.82 0.84 13.53
CA ARG A 194 -10.80 1.86 12.45
C ARG A 194 -12.17 2.44 12.12
N GLU A 195 -13.22 1.63 12.21
CA GLU A 195 -14.60 2.07 11.96
C GLU A 195 -15.12 2.90 13.11
N ILE A 196 -14.83 2.49 14.35
CA ILE A 196 -15.14 3.27 15.56
C ILE A 196 -14.48 4.65 15.48
N ARG A 197 -13.19 4.71 15.10
CA ARG A 197 -12.50 5.99 14.87
C ARG A 197 -13.17 6.82 13.78
N GLY A 198 -13.54 6.21 12.65
CA GLY A 198 -14.23 6.92 11.58
C GLY A 198 -15.59 7.47 12.00
N LEU A 199 -16.36 6.74 12.82
CA LEU A 199 -17.63 7.24 13.38
C LEU A 199 -17.43 8.46 14.27
N ARG A 200 -16.38 8.47 15.10
CA ARG A 200 -16.03 9.67 15.89
C ARG A 200 -15.67 10.86 15.00
N GLN A 201 -14.93 10.63 13.92
CA GLN A 201 -14.61 11.69 12.96
C GLN A 201 -15.84 12.17 12.17
N MET A 202 -16.76 11.26 11.82
CA MET A 202 -18.05 11.61 11.22
C MET A 202 -18.86 12.50 12.15
N ALA A 203 -18.95 12.16 13.44
CA ALA A 203 -19.65 12.96 14.42
C ALA A 203 -19.05 14.36 14.56
N ARG A 204 -17.73 14.45 14.71
CA ARG A 204 -16.99 15.71 14.80
C ARG A 204 -17.24 16.59 13.57
N LEU A 205 -17.05 16.05 12.37
CA LEU A 205 -17.23 16.79 11.12
C LEU A 205 -18.68 17.21 10.91
N ALA A 206 -19.66 16.37 11.21
CA ALA A 206 -21.07 16.73 11.10
C ALA A 206 -21.44 17.91 12.03
N ARG A 207 -20.93 17.94 13.27
CA ARG A 207 -21.06 19.11 14.16
C ARG A 207 -20.34 20.33 13.57
N SER A 208 -19.16 20.15 12.99
CA SER A 208 -18.38 21.23 12.37
C SER A 208 -19.15 21.88 11.21
N VAL A 209 -19.69 21.08 10.29
CA VAL A 209 -20.51 21.57 9.16
C VAL A 209 -21.74 22.33 9.64
N HIS A 210 -22.41 21.83 10.69
CA HIS A 210 -23.57 22.51 11.28
C HIS A 210 -23.20 23.87 11.89
N ASN A 211 -22.08 23.92 12.63
CA ASN A 211 -21.62 25.11 13.35
C ASN A 211 -20.76 26.06 12.50
N ALA A 212 -20.46 25.69 11.25
CA ALA A 212 -19.60 26.46 10.37
C ALA A 212 -20.10 27.89 10.19
N ARG A 213 -19.20 28.85 10.40
CA ARG A 213 -19.50 30.28 10.38
C ARG A 213 -19.44 30.88 8.99
N SER A 214 -18.78 30.18 8.07
CA SER A 214 -18.64 30.57 6.67
C SER A 214 -19.04 29.44 5.73
N GLU A 215 -19.44 29.79 4.50
CA GLU A 215 -19.74 28.82 3.45
C GLU A 215 -18.50 28.01 3.04
N ALA A 216 -17.32 28.64 3.02
CA ALA A 216 -16.06 27.97 2.69
C ALA A 216 -15.68 26.90 3.73
N GLU A 217 -15.79 27.23 5.03
CA GLU A 217 -15.60 26.28 6.12
C GLU A 217 -16.60 25.12 6.03
N ARG A 218 -17.89 25.44 5.82
CA ARG A 218 -18.95 24.44 5.66
C ARG A 218 -18.67 23.50 4.49
N ALA A 219 -18.27 24.04 3.34
CA ALA A 219 -17.99 23.26 2.13
C ALA A 219 -16.78 22.32 2.33
N ARG A 220 -15.69 22.82 2.91
CA ARG A 220 -14.50 22.03 3.23
C ARG A 220 -14.84 20.89 4.20
N ASP A 221 -15.49 21.20 5.31
CA ASP A 221 -15.80 20.20 6.34
C ASP A 221 -16.84 19.18 5.82
N HIS A 222 -17.76 19.61 4.94
CA HIS A 222 -18.72 18.73 4.29
C HIS A 222 -18.02 17.77 3.31
N ALA A 223 -17.04 18.25 2.53
CA ALA A 223 -16.25 17.38 1.67
C ALA A 223 -15.51 16.30 2.47
N LEU A 224 -14.84 16.69 3.57
CA LEU A 224 -14.19 15.74 4.48
C LEU A 224 -15.19 14.77 5.14
N LEU A 225 -16.40 15.23 5.46
CA LEU A 225 -17.45 14.36 6.00
C LEU A 225 -17.83 13.27 4.98
N GLN A 226 -17.98 13.63 3.71
CA GLN A 226 -18.27 12.65 2.65
C GLN A 226 -17.11 11.66 2.44
N GLU A 227 -15.86 12.13 2.53
CA GLU A 227 -14.67 11.26 2.48
C GLU A 227 -14.66 10.22 3.60
N VAL A 228 -14.96 10.63 4.83
CA VAL A 228 -15.07 9.69 5.96
C VAL A 228 -16.22 8.70 5.76
N ILE A 229 -17.38 9.15 5.27
CA ILE A 229 -18.52 8.28 4.99
C ILE A 229 -18.16 7.22 3.93
N GLU A 230 -17.54 7.63 2.82
CA GLU A 230 -17.14 6.70 1.76
C GLU A 230 -16.01 5.76 2.21
N ALA A 231 -15.04 6.26 3.00
CA ALA A 231 -13.99 5.42 3.55
C ALA A 231 -14.55 4.31 4.47
N LEU A 232 -15.54 4.65 5.28
CA LEU A 232 -16.26 3.70 6.14
C LEU A 232 -17.08 2.69 5.34
N ARG A 233 -17.71 3.10 4.23
CA ARG A 233 -18.40 2.17 3.32
C ARG A 233 -17.44 1.18 2.68
N ASN A 234 -16.29 1.68 2.23
CA ASN A 234 -15.28 0.86 1.58
C ASN A 234 -14.64 -0.17 2.52
N ASN A 235 -14.62 0.05 3.84
CA ASN A 235 -14.15 -0.96 4.80
C ASN A 235 -14.93 -2.28 4.75
N ARG A 236 -16.22 -2.22 4.39
CA ARG A 236 -17.10 -3.39 4.28
C ARG A 236 -17.31 -3.82 2.82
N ARG A 237 -16.68 -3.13 1.87
CA ARG A 237 -16.72 -3.47 0.45
C ARG A 237 -15.64 -4.51 0.16
N SER A 238 -16.04 -5.66 -0.37
CA SER A 238 -15.06 -6.66 -0.82
C SER A 238 -14.28 -6.13 -2.03
N PRO A 239 -12.94 -6.30 -2.07
CA PRO A 239 -12.12 -5.83 -3.18
C PRO A 239 -12.38 -6.64 -4.46
N VAL A 240 -12.86 -7.88 -4.32
CA VAL A 240 -13.35 -8.71 -5.41
C VAL A 240 -14.88 -8.84 -5.31
N PRO A 241 -15.60 -8.92 -6.43
CA PRO A 241 -17.03 -9.22 -6.37
C PRO A 241 -17.27 -10.58 -5.71
N ALA A 242 -18.00 -10.61 -4.60
CA ALA A 242 -18.34 -11.86 -3.90
C ALA A 242 -19.10 -12.85 -4.81
N THR A 243 -19.85 -12.33 -5.79
CA THR A 243 -20.52 -13.15 -6.81
C THR A 243 -20.28 -12.62 -8.22
N VAL A 244 -20.04 -13.53 -9.14
CA VAL A 244 -19.93 -13.27 -10.59
C VAL A 244 -21.05 -14.03 -11.29
N GLY A 245 -22.02 -13.28 -11.81
CA GLY A 245 -23.14 -13.82 -12.58
C GLY A 245 -22.77 -14.11 -14.04
N MET A 246 -23.71 -14.65 -14.83
CA MET A 246 -23.47 -15.06 -16.22
C MET A 246 -22.94 -13.93 -17.12
N LEU A 247 -23.47 -12.71 -16.95
CA LEU A 247 -23.06 -11.55 -17.75
C LEU A 247 -21.83 -10.83 -17.19
N SER A 248 -21.37 -11.19 -15.99
CA SER A 248 -20.24 -10.52 -15.35
C SER A 248 -18.92 -10.72 -16.11
N PRO A 249 -18.56 -11.92 -16.63
CA PRO A 249 -17.38 -12.08 -17.48
C PRO A 249 -17.40 -11.18 -18.71
N PHE A 250 -18.56 -11.03 -19.39
CA PHE A 250 -18.70 -10.10 -20.51
C PHE A 250 -18.52 -8.66 -20.06
N LYS A 251 -19.14 -8.25 -18.95
CA LYS A 251 -18.92 -6.91 -18.37
C LYS A 251 -17.46 -6.68 -18.02
N ILE A 252 -16.76 -7.66 -17.45
CA ILE A 252 -15.32 -7.56 -17.13
C ILE A 252 -14.50 -7.44 -18.42
N LEU A 253 -14.81 -8.25 -19.44
CA LEU A 253 -14.15 -8.23 -20.75
C LEU A 253 -14.31 -6.87 -21.44
N PHE A 254 -15.53 -6.35 -21.52
CA PHE A 254 -15.82 -5.05 -22.13
C PHE A 254 -15.31 -3.88 -21.29
N ARG A 255 -15.32 -3.98 -19.96
CA ARG A 255 -14.67 -2.99 -19.08
C ARG A 255 -13.18 -2.89 -19.31
N GLY A 256 -12.53 -3.96 -19.77
CA GLY A 256 -11.13 -3.94 -20.18
C GLY A 256 -10.83 -2.85 -21.21
N TRP A 257 -11.76 -2.55 -22.12
CA TRP A 257 -11.56 -1.47 -23.11
C TRP A 257 -11.63 -0.07 -22.50
N ALA A 258 -12.25 0.08 -21.33
CA ALA A 258 -12.42 1.35 -20.63
C ALA A 258 -11.29 1.66 -19.62
N ARG A 259 -10.24 0.84 -19.53
CA ARG A 259 -9.12 1.02 -18.60
C ARG A 259 -7.95 1.81 -19.19
N SER A 260 -8.15 2.45 -20.35
CA SER A 260 -7.20 3.39 -20.89
C SER A 260 -7.16 4.67 -20.05
N VAL A 261 -6.00 5.31 -19.99
CA VAL A 261 -5.76 6.52 -19.21
C VAL A 261 -5.51 7.71 -20.14
N GLY A 262 -5.63 8.94 -19.63
CA GLY A 262 -5.27 10.13 -20.42
C GLY A 262 -6.31 10.56 -21.47
N HIS A 263 -7.60 10.48 -21.15
CA HIS A 263 -8.71 10.89 -22.02
C HIS A 263 -9.41 12.17 -21.54
N GLY A 264 -8.83 12.88 -20.57
CA GLY A 264 -9.37 14.13 -20.05
C GLY A 264 -9.31 15.26 -21.06
N THR A 265 -10.34 16.09 -21.07
CA THR A 265 -10.42 17.31 -21.91
C THR A 265 -10.69 18.58 -21.11
N ARG A 266 -11.06 18.45 -19.83
CA ARG A 266 -11.37 19.57 -18.94
C ARG A 266 -10.21 19.79 -17.99
N PRO A 267 -9.77 21.04 -17.74
CA PRO A 267 -8.81 21.33 -16.68
C PRO A 267 -9.27 20.76 -15.32
N ALA A 268 -8.32 20.43 -14.46
CA ALA A 268 -8.64 20.05 -13.09
C ALA A 268 -9.26 21.22 -12.33
N ALA A 269 -10.23 20.94 -11.46
CA ALA A 269 -11.01 21.96 -10.76
C ALA A 269 -10.20 22.65 -9.64
N ASN A 270 -9.14 22.01 -9.15
CA ASN A 270 -8.31 22.50 -8.05
C ASN A 270 -7.00 23.14 -8.53
N VAL A 271 -6.94 23.65 -9.75
CA VAL A 271 -5.77 24.36 -10.27
C VAL A 271 -6.11 25.84 -10.43
N PRO A 272 -5.21 26.78 -10.08
CA PRO A 272 -5.42 28.19 -10.35
C PRO A 272 -5.71 28.44 -11.83
N ALA A 273 -6.58 29.40 -12.14
CA ALA A 273 -6.80 29.81 -13.52
C ALA A 273 -5.47 30.32 -14.11
N ALA A 274 -5.05 29.74 -15.25
CA ALA A 274 -3.85 30.19 -15.93
C ALA A 274 -4.04 31.63 -16.42
N THR A 275 -3.11 32.51 -16.05
CA THR A 275 -3.01 33.85 -16.63
C THR A 275 -2.44 33.76 -18.05
N ASN A 276 -2.71 34.75 -18.90
CA ASN A 276 -2.27 34.75 -20.28
C ASN A 276 -0.75 34.49 -20.39
N GLY A 277 -0.37 33.42 -21.08
CA GLY A 277 1.03 33.05 -21.33
C GLY A 277 1.66 32.12 -20.30
N VAL A 278 0.98 31.78 -19.20
CA VAL A 278 1.46 30.77 -18.25
C VAL A 278 1.00 29.38 -18.71
N ASP A 279 1.94 28.43 -18.81
CA ASP A 279 1.61 27.03 -19.09
C ASP A 279 0.74 26.44 -17.96
N PRO A 280 -0.51 26.02 -18.23
CA PRO A 280 -1.37 25.41 -17.22
C PRO A 280 -0.76 24.16 -16.59
N GLY A 281 0.08 23.41 -17.31
CA GLY A 281 0.78 22.24 -16.79
C GLY A 281 1.93 22.56 -15.84
N ALA A 282 2.31 23.84 -15.66
CA ALA A 282 3.35 24.25 -14.72
C ALA A 282 2.78 24.65 -13.34
N LEU A 283 1.45 24.82 -13.24
CA LEU A 283 0.77 25.21 -12.01
C LEU A 283 0.59 24.01 -11.08
N ASP A 284 0.73 24.19 -9.78
CA ASP A 284 0.33 23.16 -8.82
C ASP A 284 -1.17 23.15 -8.59
N PRO A 285 -1.73 22.00 -8.15
CA PRO A 285 -3.02 22.03 -7.49
C PRO A 285 -2.96 22.88 -6.21
N PHE A 286 -4.13 23.38 -5.77
CA PHE A 286 -4.29 23.90 -4.42
C PHE A 286 -3.95 22.81 -3.39
N PRO A 287 -3.47 23.20 -2.19
CA PRO A 287 -3.19 22.24 -1.12
C PRO A 287 -4.37 21.33 -0.84
N SER A 288 -4.13 20.03 -0.71
CA SER A 288 -5.14 19.03 -0.43
C SER A 288 -4.62 17.97 0.55
N THR A 289 -5.48 17.06 0.96
CA THR A 289 -5.14 15.94 1.84
C THR A 289 -4.49 14.77 1.08
N PHE A 290 -4.39 14.84 -0.25
CA PHE A 290 -3.82 13.79 -1.10
C PHE A 290 -2.34 13.97 -1.40
N TRP A 291 -1.88 15.21 -1.40
CA TRP A 291 -0.56 15.56 -1.89
C TRP A 291 -0.06 16.85 -1.25
N THR A 292 1.24 16.86 -0.92
CA THR A 292 1.94 18.04 -0.44
C THR A 292 3.16 18.29 -1.30
N ARG A 293 3.36 19.53 -1.77
CA ARG A 293 4.56 19.89 -2.54
C ARG A 293 5.83 19.59 -1.74
N PRO A 294 6.73 18.71 -2.24
CA PRO A 294 8.02 18.52 -1.62
C PRO A 294 8.85 19.81 -1.68
N PRO A 295 9.61 20.16 -0.62
CA PRO A 295 10.43 21.37 -0.61
C PRO A 295 11.53 21.32 -1.69
N SER A 296 12.08 20.13 -1.96
CA SER A 296 12.98 19.87 -3.08
C SER A 296 12.99 18.37 -3.40
N ILE A 297 12.64 18.00 -4.63
CA ILE A 297 12.67 16.58 -5.05
C ILE A 297 14.11 16.14 -5.31
N SER A 298 14.90 16.98 -5.98
CA SER A 298 16.30 16.71 -6.35
C SER A 298 17.25 16.59 -5.16
N ASN A 299 16.90 17.12 -3.99
CA ASN A 299 17.75 17.10 -2.80
C ASN A 299 17.38 15.98 -1.81
N GLN A 300 16.38 15.16 -2.10
CA GLN A 300 16.01 14.05 -1.22
C GLN A 300 17.00 12.89 -1.35
N ASP A 301 17.38 12.32 -0.21
CA ASP A 301 18.10 11.05 -0.17
C ASP A 301 17.09 9.90 -0.37
N LEU A 302 17.08 9.30 -1.55
CA LEU A 302 16.19 8.16 -1.84
C LEU A 302 16.79 6.82 -1.43
N ARG A 303 18.09 6.76 -1.09
CA ARG A 303 18.70 5.59 -0.46
C ARG A 303 18.08 5.39 0.91
N ILE A 304 17.99 6.45 1.70
CA ILE A 304 17.35 6.43 3.02
C ILE A 304 15.83 6.51 2.90
N GLY A 305 15.33 7.46 2.11
CA GLY A 305 13.92 7.66 1.82
C GLY A 305 13.09 8.15 3.00
N PHE A 306 11.84 8.54 2.70
CA PHE A 306 10.81 8.91 3.67
C PHE A 306 11.19 10.04 4.65
N GLY A 307 12.15 10.90 4.25
CA GLY A 307 12.63 12.01 5.10
C GLY A 307 13.40 11.57 6.35
N ARG A 308 13.86 10.31 6.43
CA ARG A 308 14.59 9.77 7.59
C ARG A 308 16.07 10.12 7.53
N THR A 309 16.75 9.95 8.67
CA THR A 309 18.20 10.16 8.81
C THR A 309 19.02 8.87 8.64
N ALA A 310 18.38 7.70 8.73
CA ALA A 310 19.02 6.40 8.55
C ALA A 310 18.00 5.36 8.04
N LEU A 311 18.52 4.34 7.34
CA LEU A 311 17.77 3.11 7.07
C LEU A 311 17.74 2.24 8.33
N PRO A 312 16.61 1.62 8.67
CA PRO A 312 16.60 0.65 9.75
C PRO A 312 17.35 -0.63 9.32
N ASP A 313 18.16 -1.18 10.21
CA ASP A 313 19.03 -2.35 9.96
C ASP A 313 18.48 -3.60 10.65
N PHE A 314 17.56 -4.29 9.97
CA PHE A 314 16.91 -5.50 10.47
C PHE A 314 17.81 -6.73 10.56
N THR A 315 19.09 -6.61 10.18
CA THR A 315 20.04 -7.73 10.19
C THR A 315 20.71 -7.92 11.55
N ARG A 316 20.66 -6.91 12.43
CA ARG A 316 21.37 -6.90 13.71
C ARG A 316 20.63 -7.70 14.77
N GLU A 317 19.45 -7.24 15.14
CA GLU A 317 18.68 -7.76 16.26
C GLU A 317 17.71 -8.87 15.85
N ILE A 318 17.27 -9.65 16.84
CA ILE A 318 16.26 -10.69 16.66
C ILE A 318 14.88 -10.06 16.88
N CYS A 319 14.02 -10.14 15.87
CA CYS A 319 12.62 -9.74 15.94
C CYS A 319 11.81 -10.75 16.75
N GLU A 320 10.76 -10.28 17.41
CA GLU A 320 9.78 -11.15 18.06
C GLU A 320 8.56 -11.31 17.17
N TYR A 321 8.10 -12.54 16.97
CA TYR A 321 6.88 -12.80 16.18
C TYR A 321 5.64 -12.30 16.95
N ASP A 322 4.86 -11.41 16.33
CA ASP A 322 3.67 -10.84 16.96
C ASP A 322 2.40 -11.63 16.64
N GLY A 323 2.09 -11.72 15.34
CA GLY A 323 0.86 -12.32 14.83
C GLY A 323 0.84 -12.51 13.32
N PRO A 324 -0.22 -13.14 12.79
CA PRO A 324 -0.35 -13.37 11.37
C PRO A 324 -0.84 -12.11 10.68
N LYS A 325 -0.49 -11.97 9.40
CA LYS A 325 -1.11 -10.97 8.55
C LYS A 325 -2.60 -11.29 8.40
N THR A 326 -3.48 -10.46 8.95
CA THR A 326 -4.94 -10.70 8.94
C THR A 326 -5.67 -10.09 7.74
N SER A 327 -5.01 -9.21 6.99
CA SER A 327 -5.60 -8.57 5.80
C SER A 327 -6.01 -9.57 4.71
N SER A 328 -6.94 -9.17 3.84
CA SER A 328 -7.47 -9.97 2.72
C SER A 328 -6.53 -10.09 1.51
N GLY A 329 -5.28 -9.62 1.62
CA GLY A 329 -4.28 -9.72 0.56
C GLY A 329 -3.92 -11.15 0.19
N THR A 330 -3.37 -11.35 -1.01
CA THR A 330 -2.97 -12.68 -1.52
C THR A 330 -1.54 -13.07 -1.15
N LYS A 331 -0.76 -12.10 -0.68
CA LYS A 331 0.69 -12.22 -0.46
C LYS A 331 1.03 -12.81 0.90
N ALA A 332 2.06 -13.66 0.92
CA ALA A 332 2.61 -14.23 2.14
C ALA A 332 3.21 -13.16 3.06
N GLY A 333 3.01 -13.31 4.38
CA GLY A 333 3.48 -12.34 5.37
C GLY A 333 2.94 -12.57 6.78
N PHE A 334 3.51 -11.85 7.73
CA PHE A 334 3.15 -11.82 9.16
C PHE A 334 3.65 -10.53 9.79
N ASP A 335 3.33 -10.31 11.06
CA ASP A 335 3.73 -9.12 11.80
C ASP A 335 4.78 -9.48 12.87
N VAL A 336 5.76 -8.60 13.07
CA VAL A 336 6.85 -8.75 14.04
C VAL A 336 7.05 -7.48 14.85
N GLU A 337 7.54 -7.62 16.07
CA GLU A 337 8.06 -6.52 16.87
C GLU A 337 9.59 -6.42 16.69
N TYR A 338 10.09 -5.25 16.33
CA TYR A 338 11.51 -4.94 16.23
C TYR A 338 11.80 -3.61 16.93
N GLU A 339 12.63 -3.63 17.97
CA GLU A 339 12.99 -2.46 18.79
C GLU A 339 11.76 -1.70 19.36
N GLY A 340 10.69 -2.44 19.70
CA GLY A 340 9.45 -1.86 20.24
C GLY A 340 8.51 -1.22 19.21
N VAL A 341 8.79 -1.43 17.92
CA VAL A 341 7.92 -1.01 16.82
C VAL A 341 7.39 -2.25 16.10
N ASP A 342 6.08 -2.26 15.83
CA ASP A 342 5.43 -3.31 15.07
C ASP A 342 5.67 -3.10 13.56
N TYR A 343 6.05 -4.17 12.87
CA TYR A 343 6.29 -4.20 11.43
C TYR A 343 5.49 -5.31 10.77
N GLN A 344 4.84 -4.96 9.66
CA GLN A 344 4.30 -5.93 8.71
C GLN A 344 5.40 -6.40 7.75
N VAL A 345 5.58 -7.71 7.67
CA VAL A 345 6.51 -8.40 6.78
C VAL A 345 5.75 -8.98 5.59
N LYS A 346 6.22 -8.75 4.35
CA LYS A 346 5.68 -9.38 3.14
C LYS A 346 6.79 -10.03 2.30
N PHE A 347 6.55 -11.25 1.83
CA PHE A 347 7.52 -12.04 1.05
C PHE A 347 7.29 -11.99 -0.46
N SER A 348 6.74 -10.89 -0.97
CA SER A 348 6.47 -10.73 -2.40
C SER A 348 6.58 -9.27 -2.77
N GLU A 349 6.87 -8.97 -4.03
CA GLU A 349 7.03 -7.57 -4.46
C GLU A 349 8.12 -6.90 -3.59
N VAL A 350 9.21 -7.67 -3.40
CA VAL A 350 10.20 -7.46 -2.35
C VAL A 350 11.00 -6.19 -2.62
N GLY A 351 11.36 -5.95 -3.88
CA GLY A 351 12.01 -4.72 -4.33
C GLY A 351 11.08 -3.73 -5.03
N SER A 352 9.98 -4.17 -5.64
CA SER A 352 9.09 -3.24 -6.35
C SER A 352 8.27 -2.35 -5.43
N GLU A 353 7.83 -2.85 -4.27
CA GLU A 353 7.07 -2.04 -3.30
C GLU A 353 7.93 -0.97 -2.62
N PRO A 354 9.12 -1.28 -2.04
CA PRO A 354 10.00 -0.26 -1.48
C PRO A 354 10.37 0.83 -2.49
N PHE A 355 10.73 0.43 -3.73
CA PHE A 355 11.10 1.40 -4.77
C PHE A 355 9.93 2.33 -5.11
N THR A 356 8.76 1.77 -5.40
CA THR A 356 7.59 2.54 -5.81
C THR A 356 7.14 3.48 -4.68
N ALA A 357 7.15 3.02 -3.42
CA ALA A 357 6.83 3.85 -2.26
C ALA A 357 7.81 5.02 -2.10
N ARG A 358 9.12 4.80 -2.25
CA ARG A 358 10.14 5.87 -2.20
C ARG A 358 9.88 6.94 -3.26
N ILE A 359 9.54 6.53 -4.48
CA ILE A 359 9.23 7.46 -5.57
C ILE A 359 7.95 8.26 -5.26
N PHE A 360 6.86 7.60 -4.85
CA PHE A 360 5.62 8.30 -4.50
C PHE A 360 5.85 9.33 -3.38
N HIS A 361 6.56 8.93 -2.32
CA HIS A 361 6.95 9.83 -1.23
C HIS A 361 7.78 11.01 -1.76
N ALA A 362 8.80 10.73 -2.58
CA ALA A 362 9.69 11.75 -3.12
C ALA A 362 8.94 12.83 -3.91
N LEU A 363 7.87 12.43 -4.61
CA LEU A 363 7.02 13.31 -5.40
C LEU A 363 5.91 13.98 -4.57
N GLY A 364 5.80 13.73 -3.26
CA GLY A 364 4.90 14.46 -2.36
C GLY A 364 3.62 13.73 -1.97
N TYR A 365 3.45 12.46 -2.36
CA TYR A 365 2.30 11.66 -1.96
C TYR A 365 2.51 11.04 -0.59
N HIS A 366 1.41 10.93 0.16
CA HIS A 366 1.40 10.19 1.42
C HIS A 366 1.44 8.68 1.14
N VAL A 367 2.45 8.00 1.68
CA VAL A 367 2.64 6.54 1.56
C VAL A 367 3.17 5.99 2.87
N ASP A 368 2.98 4.69 3.07
CA ASP A 368 3.66 3.97 4.15
C ASP A 368 5.15 3.80 3.81
N PRO A 369 6.06 4.17 4.74
CA PRO A 369 7.47 3.80 4.60
C PRO A 369 7.58 2.30 4.37
N THR A 370 8.24 1.92 3.28
CA THR A 370 8.41 0.52 2.91
C THR A 370 9.87 0.28 2.59
N ASP A 371 10.49 -0.65 3.30
CA ASP A 371 11.90 -0.97 3.16
C ASP A 371 12.10 -2.40 2.67
N TYR A 372 13.25 -2.63 2.06
CA TYR A 372 13.74 -3.97 1.76
C TYR A 372 14.53 -4.49 2.98
N ALA A 373 14.23 -5.71 3.39
CA ALA A 373 15.03 -6.47 4.34
C ALA A 373 15.65 -7.68 3.61
N PRO A 374 16.99 -7.80 3.54
CA PRO A 374 17.63 -8.94 2.89
C PRO A 374 17.30 -10.26 3.59
N PHE A 375 17.07 -10.20 4.90
CA PHE A 375 16.49 -11.26 5.73
C PHE A 375 16.08 -10.64 7.06
N LEU A 376 15.25 -11.35 7.82
CA LEU A 376 14.93 -11.05 9.21
C LEU A 376 15.40 -12.20 10.09
N LYS A 377 15.97 -11.88 11.26
CA LYS A 377 16.14 -12.86 12.33
C LYS A 377 14.89 -12.83 13.20
N ILE A 378 14.21 -13.95 13.37
CA ILE A 378 12.96 -14.03 14.13
C ILE A 378 13.11 -15.08 15.22
N ARG A 379 12.87 -14.71 16.47
CA ARG A 379 12.87 -15.65 17.58
C ARG A 379 11.95 -16.82 17.26
N TYR A 380 12.42 -18.06 17.48
CA TYR A 380 11.57 -19.21 17.21
C TYR A 380 10.27 -19.13 18.01
N ASN A 381 9.16 -19.13 17.30
CA ASN A 381 7.82 -19.23 17.86
C ASN A 381 6.98 -20.11 16.97
N ARG A 382 6.50 -21.25 17.48
CA ARG A 382 5.69 -22.17 16.68
C ARG A 382 4.46 -21.52 16.07
N ARG A 383 3.92 -20.46 16.71
CA ARG A 383 2.78 -19.69 16.20
C ARG A 383 3.02 -19.20 14.78
N LEU A 384 4.25 -18.82 14.41
CA LEU A 384 4.60 -18.39 13.05
C LEU A 384 4.14 -19.41 12.01
N PHE A 385 4.41 -20.70 12.21
CA PHE A 385 4.05 -21.76 11.26
C PHE A 385 2.56 -22.10 11.25
N ARG A 386 1.88 -21.97 12.40
CA ARG A 386 0.45 -22.30 12.54
C ARG A 386 -0.44 -21.17 12.06
N GLU A 387 0.01 -19.94 12.22
CA GLU A 387 -0.79 -18.74 11.97
C GLU A 387 -0.53 -18.15 10.57
N PHE A 388 0.54 -18.57 9.88
CA PHE A 388 0.98 -18.05 8.58
C PHE A 388 -0.13 -17.90 7.51
N ASN A 389 -1.10 -18.82 7.52
CA ASN A 389 -2.19 -18.91 6.55
C ASN A 389 -3.56 -18.47 7.13
N LEU A 390 -3.60 -17.75 8.25
CA LEU A 390 -4.85 -17.30 8.92
C LEU A 390 -5.43 -15.99 8.35
N ARG A 391 -5.30 -15.77 7.05
CA ARG A 391 -5.85 -14.57 6.39
C ARG A 391 -7.37 -14.61 6.31
N GLN A 392 -7.97 -13.42 6.23
CA GLN A 392 -9.38 -13.31 5.85
C GLN A 392 -9.60 -13.88 4.45
N PRO A 393 -10.52 -14.85 4.28
CA PRO A 393 -10.69 -15.58 3.03
C PRO A 393 -11.16 -14.65 1.91
N LEU A 394 -10.40 -14.59 0.82
CA LEU A 394 -10.79 -13.87 -0.40
C LEU A 394 -11.43 -14.84 -1.40
N THR A 395 -12.76 -14.98 -1.30
CA THR A 395 -13.54 -15.92 -2.14
C THR A 395 -14.43 -15.21 -3.16
N MET A 396 -14.56 -15.82 -4.33
CA MET A 396 -15.51 -15.40 -5.36
C MET A 396 -16.34 -16.58 -5.81
N ARG A 397 -17.66 -16.41 -5.77
CA ARG A 397 -18.63 -17.42 -6.18
C ARG A 397 -19.14 -17.15 -7.58
N ILE A 398 -18.96 -18.10 -8.49
CA ILE A 398 -19.46 -18.02 -9.86
C ILE A 398 -20.88 -18.59 -9.87
N ARG A 399 -21.87 -17.72 -10.09
CA ARG A 399 -23.32 -18.04 -10.02
C ARG A 399 -24.09 -17.65 -11.29
N PRO A 400 -23.89 -18.32 -12.44
CA PRO A 400 -24.70 -18.07 -13.62
C PRO A 400 -26.16 -18.39 -13.34
N PHE A 401 -27.05 -17.44 -13.62
CA PHE A 401 -28.49 -17.54 -13.30
C PHE A 401 -28.78 -17.86 -11.82
N GLY A 402 -27.90 -17.45 -10.91
CA GLY A 402 -28.03 -17.72 -9.47
C GLY A 402 -27.61 -19.13 -9.03
N ILE A 403 -27.27 -20.03 -9.95
CA ILE A 403 -26.87 -21.40 -9.64
C ILE A 403 -25.37 -21.41 -9.27
N PRO A 404 -24.95 -21.89 -8.09
CA PRO A 404 -23.54 -21.99 -7.73
C PRO A 404 -22.85 -23.05 -8.60
N VAL A 405 -21.85 -22.61 -9.37
CA VAL A 405 -21.09 -23.48 -10.28
C VAL A 405 -19.67 -23.70 -9.79
N ALA A 406 -19.04 -22.66 -9.27
CA ALA A 406 -17.68 -22.72 -8.75
C ALA A 406 -17.48 -21.70 -7.63
N GLU A 407 -16.56 -22.02 -6.73
CA GLU A 407 -16.01 -21.09 -5.74
C GLU A 407 -14.51 -21.03 -5.95
N MET A 408 -13.98 -19.83 -6.12
CA MET A 408 -12.55 -19.57 -6.29
C MET A 408 -12.02 -18.96 -5.01
N ASN A 409 -11.01 -19.58 -4.43
CA ASN A 409 -10.21 -18.99 -3.36
C ASN A 409 -8.95 -18.36 -3.99
N PHE A 410 -8.80 -17.05 -3.84
CA PHE A 410 -7.66 -16.32 -4.40
C PHE A 410 -6.41 -16.35 -3.51
N GLN A 411 -6.52 -16.90 -2.30
CA GLN A 411 -5.40 -17.03 -1.39
C GLN A 411 -4.87 -18.46 -1.45
N PRO A 412 -3.68 -18.67 -2.05
CA PRO A 412 -3.03 -19.96 -1.98
C PRO A 412 -2.61 -20.24 -0.53
N HIS A 413 -2.65 -21.51 -0.14
CA HIS A 413 -2.03 -21.96 1.10
C HIS A 413 -0.52 -22.07 0.85
N TYR A 414 0.27 -21.37 1.65
CA TYR A 414 1.72 -21.35 1.53
C TYR A 414 2.35 -22.30 2.54
N ASP A 415 3.42 -22.98 2.15
CA ASP A 415 4.27 -23.66 3.12
C ASP A 415 5.17 -22.61 3.81
N PRO A 416 5.00 -22.36 5.12
CA PRO A 416 5.80 -21.35 5.82
C PRO A 416 7.31 -21.66 5.81
N PHE A 417 7.71 -22.92 5.63
CA PHE A 417 9.12 -23.31 5.59
C PHE A 417 9.83 -22.83 4.31
N ASP A 418 9.09 -22.57 3.22
CA ASP A 418 9.64 -22.02 1.98
C ASP A 418 10.14 -20.58 2.16
N PHE A 419 9.73 -19.90 3.24
CA PHE A 419 10.12 -18.54 3.59
C PHE A 419 11.23 -18.49 4.65
N ILE A 420 11.75 -19.64 5.06
CA ILE A 420 12.86 -19.77 6.00
C ILE A 420 14.11 -20.16 5.23
N GLN A 421 15.05 -19.23 5.12
CA GLN A 421 16.36 -19.50 4.53
C GLN A 421 17.15 -20.47 5.42
N GLU A 422 17.23 -20.17 6.72
CA GLU A 422 17.95 -20.98 7.70
C GLU A 422 17.24 -20.98 9.06
N ALA A 423 17.35 -22.07 9.80
CA ALA A 423 17.07 -22.13 11.23
C ALA A 423 18.35 -22.30 12.01
N VAL A 424 18.50 -21.52 13.08
CA VAL A 424 19.67 -21.52 13.94
C VAL A 424 19.30 -22.11 15.30
N PHE A 425 20.02 -23.14 15.70
CA PHE A 425 19.89 -23.79 17.00
C PHE A 425 20.75 -23.07 18.06
N LYS A 426 20.43 -23.29 19.33
CA LYS A 426 21.15 -22.72 20.49
C LYS A 426 22.61 -23.18 20.58
N ASP A 427 22.96 -24.29 19.95
CA ASP A 427 24.33 -24.81 19.83
C ASP A 427 25.10 -24.22 18.63
N GLY A 428 24.47 -23.33 17.85
CA GLY A 428 25.01 -22.73 16.64
C GLY A 428 24.83 -23.56 15.37
N ARG A 429 24.26 -24.77 15.45
CA ARG A 429 23.93 -25.58 14.26
C ARG A 429 22.93 -24.83 13.38
N ARG A 430 23.12 -24.94 12.06
CA ARG A 430 22.25 -24.32 11.04
C ARG A 430 21.66 -25.40 10.15
N VAL A 431 20.39 -25.27 9.81
CA VAL A 431 19.70 -26.15 8.85
C VAL A 431 18.83 -25.30 7.94
N SER A 432 18.59 -25.74 6.71
CA SER A 432 17.66 -25.08 5.78
C SER A 432 16.21 -25.16 6.27
N GLY A 433 15.30 -24.34 5.72
CA GLY A 433 13.86 -24.43 6.00
C GLY A 433 13.27 -25.82 5.69
N ALA A 434 13.70 -26.46 4.60
CA ALA A 434 13.26 -27.80 4.24
C ALA A 434 13.74 -28.89 5.22
N GLU A 435 15.01 -28.83 5.64
CA GLU A 435 15.53 -29.74 6.68
C GLU A 435 14.87 -29.48 8.03
N LEU A 436 14.66 -28.21 8.39
CA LEU A 436 13.92 -27.83 9.60
C LEU A 436 12.54 -28.48 9.59
N LYS A 437 11.81 -28.44 8.48
CA LYS A 437 10.48 -29.06 8.36
C LYS A 437 10.52 -30.56 8.69
N GLN A 438 11.52 -31.27 8.18
CA GLN A 438 11.72 -32.71 8.42
C GLN A 438 12.06 -33.02 9.87
N LEU A 439 12.88 -32.17 10.50
CA LEU A 439 13.28 -32.32 11.89
C LEU A 439 12.15 -31.93 12.85
N LEU A 440 11.52 -30.79 12.60
CA LEU A 440 10.56 -30.14 13.50
C LEU A 440 9.22 -30.86 13.54
N LEU A 441 8.80 -31.51 12.45
CA LEU A 441 7.49 -32.17 12.38
C LEU A 441 7.59 -33.70 12.55
N HIS A 442 6.58 -34.29 13.19
CA HIS A 442 6.40 -35.75 13.22
C HIS A 442 6.00 -36.28 11.85
N ARG A 443 5.11 -35.56 11.15
CA ARG A 443 4.59 -35.88 9.81
C ARG A 443 4.77 -34.68 8.86
N PRO A 444 5.95 -34.54 8.23
CA PRO A 444 6.27 -33.36 7.42
C PRO A 444 5.56 -33.32 6.06
N HIS A 445 5.08 -34.44 5.54
CA HIS A 445 4.47 -34.53 4.20
C HIS A 445 2.93 -34.43 4.19
N GLY A 446 2.31 -34.15 5.33
CA GLY A 446 0.85 -33.96 5.39
C GLY A 446 0.42 -32.63 4.77
N GLU A 447 -0.77 -32.60 4.18
CA GLU A 447 -1.43 -31.34 3.83
C GLU A 447 -1.66 -30.52 5.11
N ASN A 448 -1.30 -29.24 5.08
CA ASN A 448 -1.37 -28.33 6.24
C ASN A 448 -0.74 -28.94 7.50
N ALA A 449 0.43 -29.60 7.36
CA ALA A 449 1.11 -30.30 8.45
C ALA A 449 1.38 -29.42 9.70
N THR A 450 1.37 -28.09 9.55
CA THR A 450 1.57 -27.13 10.63
C THR A 450 0.29 -26.81 11.41
N ASP A 451 -0.89 -27.17 10.92
CA ASP A 451 -2.17 -26.84 11.58
C ASP A 451 -2.37 -27.65 12.88
N ASP A 452 -1.85 -28.89 12.94
CA ASP A 452 -1.94 -29.77 14.11
C ASP A 452 -0.85 -29.43 15.15
N PRO A 453 -1.22 -28.92 16.34
CA PRO A 453 -0.24 -28.56 17.37
C PRO A 453 0.53 -29.76 17.91
N ASN A 454 0.02 -30.98 17.77
CA ASN A 454 0.68 -32.21 18.21
C ASN A 454 1.67 -32.75 17.16
N ASN A 455 1.74 -32.14 15.98
CA ASN A 455 2.66 -32.56 14.93
C ASN A 455 4.07 -31.99 15.11
N PHE A 456 4.33 -31.17 16.14
CA PHE A 456 5.61 -30.55 16.43
C PHE A 456 6.44 -31.35 17.46
N ARG A 457 7.73 -31.53 17.18
CA ARG A 457 8.69 -32.22 18.06
C ARG A 457 9.24 -31.25 19.10
N THR A 458 8.75 -31.36 20.34
CA THR A 458 9.09 -30.42 21.43
C THR A 458 10.59 -30.39 21.74
N GLU A 459 11.29 -31.52 21.57
CA GLU A 459 12.74 -31.62 21.73
C GLU A 459 13.50 -30.73 20.73
N ILE A 460 13.06 -30.67 19.47
CA ILE A 460 13.66 -29.83 18.44
C ILE A 460 13.35 -28.36 18.70
N GLU A 461 12.11 -28.04 19.07
CA GLU A 461 11.69 -26.68 19.41
C GLU A 461 12.48 -26.08 20.56
N SER A 462 12.75 -26.88 21.58
CA SER A 462 13.52 -26.44 22.75
C SER A 462 14.96 -26.09 22.39
N ALA A 463 15.49 -26.65 21.30
CA ALA A 463 16.84 -26.45 20.81
C ALA A 463 16.95 -25.31 19.78
N LEU A 464 15.85 -24.85 19.19
CA LEU A 464 15.85 -23.72 18.27
C LEU A 464 16.05 -22.40 19.01
N ASP A 465 16.81 -21.49 18.40
CA ASP A 465 16.99 -20.13 18.88
C ASP A 465 16.17 -19.15 18.02
N TYR A 466 16.55 -18.99 16.75
CA TYR A 466 15.87 -18.10 15.82
C TYR A 466 15.85 -18.67 14.40
N LEU A 467 14.99 -18.07 13.58
CA LEU A 467 14.83 -18.33 12.16
C LEU A 467 15.39 -17.15 11.37
N VAL A 468 15.98 -17.43 10.21
CA VAL A 468 16.41 -16.44 9.22
C VAL A 468 15.48 -16.55 8.03
N THR A 469 14.75 -15.49 7.72
CA THR A 469 13.82 -15.50 6.59
C THR A 469 14.54 -15.33 5.25
N VAL A 470 13.86 -15.66 4.16
CA VAL A 470 14.20 -15.13 2.83
C VAL A 470 14.03 -13.59 2.78
N PRO A 471 14.51 -12.90 1.72
CA PRO A 471 14.28 -11.48 1.56
C PRO A 471 12.79 -11.09 1.60
N ALA A 472 12.50 -9.94 2.18
CA ALA A 472 11.13 -9.45 2.39
C ALA A 472 11.06 -7.94 2.21
N ASN A 473 9.86 -7.43 1.94
CA ASN A 473 9.56 -6.02 2.19
C ASN A 473 8.91 -5.89 3.57
N ILE A 474 9.11 -4.73 4.19
CA ILE A 474 8.75 -4.47 5.58
C ILE A 474 8.17 -3.06 5.72
N GLN A 475 7.11 -2.95 6.50
CA GLN A 475 6.33 -1.73 6.68
C GLN A 475 6.04 -1.52 8.16
N PRO A 476 6.39 -0.36 8.76
CA PRO A 476 6.04 -0.08 10.14
C PRO A 476 4.52 0.10 10.26
N GLU A 477 3.91 -0.52 11.26
CA GLU A 477 2.49 -0.34 11.56
C GLU A 477 2.24 0.88 12.46
N ASP A 478 3.23 1.30 13.26
CA ASP A 478 3.09 2.48 14.13
C ASP A 478 3.29 3.79 13.37
N HIS A 479 2.31 4.10 12.53
CA HIS A 479 2.19 5.43 11.95
C HIS A 479 1.43 6.35 12.92
N PRO A 480 1.86 7.61 13.11
CA PRO A 480 1.17 8.56 13.98
C PRO A 480 -0.25 8.87 13.49
N ALA A 481 -0.45 8.89 12.17
CA ALA A 481 -1.79 8.94 11.58
C ALA A 481 -2.44 7.55 11.62
N LYS A 482 -3.64 7.46 12.20
CA LYS A 482 -4.38 6.19 12.35
C LYS A 482 -5.41 6.04 11.24
N THR A 483 -5.52 4.83 10.69
CA THR A 483 -6.46 4.52 9.60
C THR A 483 -7.92 4.59 10.04
N ILE A 484 -8.75 5.20 9.18
CA ILE A 484 -10.22 5.19 9.23
C ILE A 484 -10.77 4.14 8.26
N GLY A 485 -10.31 4.16 7.01
CA GLY A 485 -10.73 3.22 5.98
C GLY A 485 -10.06 3.45 4.63
N CYS A 486 -10.60 2.87 3.57
CA CYS A 486 -10.03 3.00 2.21
C CYS A 486 -10.80 4.07 1.42
N TRP A 487 -10.12 5.02 0.78
CA TRP A 487 -10.80 5.92 -0.16
C TRP A 487 -10.89 5.26 -1.56
N ASP A 488 -11.65 5.82 -2.49
CA ASP A 488 -11.77 5.29 -3.86
C ASP A 488 -11.38 6.37 -4.86
N PHE A 489 -10.83 5.98 -6.01
CA PHE A 489 -10.56 6.90 -7.13
C PHE A 489 -11.84 7.34 -7.86
N VAL A 490 -12.99 6.79 -7.47
CA VAL A 490 -14.31 7.06 -8.05
C VAL A 490 -15.14 7.93 -7.11
N GLY A 491 -15.70 9.02 -7.65
CA GLY A 491 -16.68 9.84 -6.94
C GLY A 491 -16.04 10.98 -6.17
N LEU A 492 -16.89 11.75 -5.46
CA LEU A 492 -16.51 12.93 -4.68
C LEU A 492 -15.74 14.03 -5.46
N GLY A 493 -15.71 13.95 -6.79
CA GLY A 493 -14.92 14.86 -7.64
C GLY A 493 -13.43 14.51 -7.67
N HIS A 494 -13.03 13.31 -7.26
CA HIS A 494 -11.63 12.86 -7.35
C HIS A 494 -11.11 12.87 -8.79
N GLU A 495 -12.00 12.60 -9.75
CA GLU A 495 -11.72 12.74 -11.17
C GLU A 495 -11.53 14.19 -11.63
N ASP A 496 -11.69 15.18 -10.76
CA ASP A 496 -11.46 16.59 -11.02
C ASP A 496 -10.23 17.15 -10.29
N LEU A 497 -9.48 16.32 -9.55
CA LEU A 497 -8.27 16.69 -8.83
C LEU A 497 -7.00 16.38 -9.64
N ARG A 498 -6.15 17.39 -9.88
CA ARG A 498 -4.92 17.24 -10.69
C ARG A 498 -3.99 16.18 -10.12
N GLU A 499 -3.73 16.21 -8.82
CA GLU A 499 -2.83 15.30 -8.14
C GLU A 499 -3.28 13.84 -8.25
N LEU A 500 -4.57 13.54 -8.36
CA LEU A 500 -5.07 12.17 -8.56
C LEU A 500 -5.08 11.77 -10.04
N ARG A 501 -5.45 12.70 -10.92
CA ARG A 501 -5.39 12.49 -12.38
C ARG A 501 -3.97 12.16 -12.82
N ALA A 502 -3.01 12.94 -12.36
CA ALA A 502 -1.63 12.87 -12.82
C ALA A 502 -0.87 11.66 -12.28
N VAL A 503 -1.36 10.99 -11.22
CA VAL A 503 -0.86 9.66 -10.80
C VAL A 503 -0.99 8.65 -11.94
N ALA A 504 -1.87 8.85 -12.92
CA ALA A 504 -1.92 7.98 -14.10
C ALA A 504 -0.59 7.96 -14.87
N LEU A 505 0.08 9.11 -15.01
CA LEU A 505 1.39 9.19 -15.67
C LEU A 505 2.48 8.57 -14.80
N LEU A 506 2.46 8.83 -13.48
CA LEU A 506 3.39 8.22 -12.54
C LEU A 506 3.27 6.69 -12.50
N GLY A 507 2.04 6.19 -12.37
CA GLY A 507 1.72 4.77 -12.42
C GLY A 507 2.12 4.16 -13.75
N ALA A 508 1.92 4.87 -14.87
CA ALA A 508 2.39 4.41 -16.17
C ALA A 508 3.92 4.34 -16.23
N TRP A 509 4.65 5.38 -15.79
CA TRP A 509 6.11 5.41 -15.78
C TRP A 509 6.69 4.24 -14.97
N LEU A 510 6.13 3.95 -13.79
CA LEU A 510 6.54 2.84 -12.92
C LEU A 510 5.91 1.49 -13.29
N ALA A 511 5.02 1.46 -14.29
CA ALA A 511 4.15 0.33 -14.59
C ALA A 511 3.33 -0.18 -13.38
N TRP A 512 3.03 0.68 -12.40
CA TRP A 512 2.19 0.37 -11.24
C TRP A 512 0.72 0.28 -11.64
N PHE A 513 0.22 -0.93 -11.87
CA PHE A 513 -1.11 -1.15 -12.45
C PHE A 513 -2.22 -1.38 -11.41
N ASP A 514 -1.88 -1.57 -10.13
CA ASP A 514 -2.84 -1.97 -9.10
C ASP A 514 -3.47 -0.79 -8.33
N ALA A 515 -3.96 0.20 -9.08
CA ALA A 515 -4.68 1.35 -8.54
C ALA A 515 -6.14 0.97 -8.17
N ARG A 516 -6.30 0.17 -7.11
CA ARG A 516 -7.60 -0.21 -6.53
C ARG A 516 -7.87 0.59 -5.26
N PHE A 517 -9.15 0.72 -4.90
CA PHE A 517 -9.56 1.42 -3.68
C PHE A 517 -8.95 0.78 -2.41
N ASP A 518 -8.83 -0.56 -2.37
CA ASP A 518 -8.24 -1.28 -1.24
C ASP A 518 -6.72 -1.13 -1.12
N ASN A 519 -6.09 -0.44 -2.06
CA ASN A 519 -4.69 -0.02 -2.03
C ASN A 519 -4.55 1.46 -1.66
N THR A 520 -5.54 2.00 -0.96
CA THR A 520 -5.51 3.38 -0.46
C THR A 520 -6.03 3.46 0.97
N ARG A 521 -5.62 4.45 1.75
CA ARG A 521 -6.09 4.65 3.13
C ARG A 521 -6.39 6.11 3.41
N LEU A 522 -7.56 6.39 3.99
CA LEU A 522 -7.83 7.66 4.66
C LEU A 522 -7.37 7.52 6.12
N ARG A 523 -6.43 8.37 6.52
CA ARG A 523 -5.88 8.40 7.87
C ARG A 523 -6.16 9.73 8.54
N VAL A 524 -6.19 9.69 9.86
CA VAL A 524 -6.34 10.85 10.72
C VAL A 524 -5.14 11.00 11.63
N LEU A 525 -4.52 12.17 11.61
CA LEU A 525 -3.41 12.56 12.46
C LEU A 525 -3.95 13.54 13.51
N VAL A 526 -3.83 13.16 14.78
CA VAL A 526 -4.30 13.97 15.92
C VAL A 526 -3.07 14.65 16.52
N LYS A 527 -3.05 15.99 16.48
CA LYS A 527 -1.99 16.85 17.03
C LYS A 527 -2.60 17.77 18.09
N GLY A 528 -2.69 17.28 19.33
CA GLY A 528 -3.45 17.99 20.37
C GLY A 528 -4.93 18.04 20.01
N ASP A 529 -5.50 19.24 19.91
CA ASP A 529 -6.88 19.46 19.50
C ASP A 529 -7.07 19.49 17.97
N ASP A 530 -5.96 19.61 17.22
CA ASP A 530 -6.00 19.64 15.77
C ASP A 530 -6.10 18.23 15.18
N VAL A 531 -6.94 18.12 14.17
CA VAL A 531 -7.20 16.86 13.47
C VAL A 531 -6.97 17.07 11.98
N GLU A 532 -5.95 16.41 11.47
CA GLU A 532 -5.53 16.48 10.06
C GLU A 532 -5.89 15.17 9.36
N PHE A 533 -6.47 15.27 8.16
CA PHE A 533 -6.77 14.11 7.31
C PHE A 533 -5.70 13.97 6.24
N GLN A 534 -5.32 12.73 5.94
CA GLN A 534 -4.34 12.42 4.91
C GLN A 534 -4.78 11.19 4.13
N HIS A 535 -4.72 11.28 2.80
CA HIS A 535 -5.06 10.22 1.86
C HIS A 535 -3.77 9.54 1.40
N PHE A 536 -3.54 8.34 1.93
CA PHE A 536 -2.37 7.51 1.66
C PHE A 536 -2.60 6.59 0.48
N PHE A 537 -1.54 6.37 -0.30
CA PHE A 537 -1.38 5.22 -1.19
C PHE A 537 -0.65 4.10 -0.45
N THR A 538 -1.11 2.87 -0.61
CA THR A 538 -0.56 1.68 0.06
C THR A 538 -0.47 0.52 -0.93
N ASP A 539 0.27 -0.54 -0.60
CA ASP A 539 0.39 -1.74 -1.46
C ASP A 539 0.88 -1.40 -2.88
N LEU A 540 2.01 -0.69 -2.94
CA LEU A 540 2.61 -0.16 -4.16
C LEU A 540 3.49 -1.18 -4.91
N GLY A 541 3.39 -2.47 -4.57
CA GLY A 541 4.29 -3.51 -5.06
C GLY A 541 4.01 -3.99 -6.49
N ALA A 542 2.82 -3.72 -7.03
CA ALA A 542 2.42 -4.13 -8.37
C ALA A 542 2.98 -3.22 -9.50
N GLY A 543 4.29 -2.90 -9.44
CA GLY A 543 5.03 -2.07 -10.40
C GLY A 543 6.30 -2.76 -10.93
N LEU A 544 7.11 -2.00 -11.69
CA LEU A 544 8.41 -2.43 -12.23
C LEU A 544 8.37 -3.75 -13.03
N GLY A 545 7.35 -3.90 -13.86
CA GLY A 545 7.21 -5.05 -14.74
C GLY A 545 6.21 -4.79 -15.86
N LYS A 546 5.41 -5.79 -16.20
CA LYS A 546 4.45 -5.67 -17.29
C LYS A 546 3.19 -4.92 -16.85
N GLY A 547 3.09 -3.65 -17.25
CA GLY A 547 1.93 -2.79 -16.99
C GLY A 547 0.69 -3.05 -17.85
N THR A 548 0.75 -3.99 -18.81
CA THR A 548 -0.36 -4.30 -19.73
C THR A 548 -0.67 -5.78 -19.85
N GLY A 549 -1.83 -6.06 -20.44
CA GLY A 549 -2.32 -7.40 -20.71
C GLY A 549 -3.57 -7.69 -19.90
N ARG A 550 -4.45 -8.52 -20.47
CA ARG A 550 -5.72 -8.85 -19.83
C ARG A 550 -5.56 -9.80 -18.64
N PHE A 551 -4.55 -10.67 -18.67
CA PHE A 551 -4.35 -11.76 -17.71
C PHE A 551 -2.89 -11.96 -17.24
N PHE A 552 -1.92 -11.27 -17.85
CA PHE A 552 -0.49 -11.54 -17.64
C PHE A 552 0.28 -10.34 -17.11
N ARG A 553 -0.31 -9.59 -16.17
CA ARG A 553 0.45 -8.54 -15.48
C ARG A 553 1.37 -9.21 -14.47
N LYS A 554 2.64 -8.80 -14.48
CA LYS A 554 3.68 -9.31 -13.59
C LYS A 554 4.46 -8.11 -13.09
N GLY A 555 4.42 -7.83 -11.79
CA GLY A 555 5.33 -6.88 -11.17
C GLY A 555 6.73 -7.47 -11.04
N GLU A 556 7.72 -6.62 -10.71
CA GLU A 556 9.07 -7.03 -10.33
C GLU A 556 9.75 -7.96 -11.37
N ARG A 557 9.65 -7.59 -12.65
CA ARG A 557 10.18 -8.36 -13.78
C ARG A 557 10.86 -7.44 -14.76
N VAL A 558 12.16 -7.27 -14.59
CA VAL A 558 12.96 -6.31 -15.35
C VAL A 558 12.91 -6.59 -16.85
N ASP A 559 12.84 -7.86 -17.25
CA ASP A 559 12.72 -8.30 -18.65
C ASP A 559 11.40 -7.85 -19.29
N LEU A 560 10.33 -7.75 -18.50
CA LEU A 560 8.99 -7.37 -18.94
C LEU A 560 8.65 -5.90 -18.71
N PHE A 561 9.54 -5.16 -18.03
CA PHE A 561 9.41 -3.72 -17.86
C PHE A 561 9.73 -3.03 -19.19
N GLU A 562 8.73 -2.48 -19.86
CA GLU A 562 8.88 -1.94 -21.22
C GLU A 562 9.83 -0.73 -21.26
N TRP A 563 10.50 -0.48 -22.39
CA TRP A 563 11.33 0.71 -22.56
C TRP A 563 10.51 1.99 -22.75
N THR A 564 9.30 1.90 -23.29
CA THR A 564 8.46 3.06 -23.58
C THR A 564 7.06 2.91 -22.99
N PHE A 565 6.44 4.06 -22.68
CA PHE A 565 5.06 4.14 -22.21
C PHE A 565 4.31 5.38 -22.70
N THR A 566 4.93 6.19 -23.55
CA THR A 566 4.34 7.39 -24.13
C THR A 566 4.48 7.39 -25.65
N GLU A 567 3.54 8.04 -26.31
CA GLU A 567 3.65 8.45 -27.71
C GLU A 567 3.41 9.96 -27.82
N PRO A 568 4.22 10.68 -28.63
CA PRO A 568 4.11 12.11 -28.77
C PRO A 568 2.83 12.50 -29.51
N GLU A 569 2.42 13.75 -29.33
CA GLU A 569 1.43 14.37 -30.21
C GLU A 569 1.99 14.47 -31.64
N ILE A 570 1.21 14.00 -32.62
CA ILE A 570 1.58 14.06 -34.05
C ILE A 570 0.64 15.04 -34.76
N VAL A 571 1.16 16.23 -35.06
CA VAL A 571 0.47 17.27 -35.85
C VAL A 571 0.60 16.91 -37.33
N ARG A 572 -0.51 16.65 -38.02
CA ARG A 572 -0.52 16.15 -39.41
C ARG A 572 -0.72 17.23 -40.48
N GLY A 573 -0.63 18.51 -40.12
CA GLY A 573 -0.82 19.65 -41.02
C GLY A 573 -2.30 19.98 -41.33
N PRO A 574 -2.56 21.00 -42.17
CA PRO A 574 -3.92 21.49 -42.44
C PRO A 574 -4.86 20.39 -42.96
N GLY A 575 -6.08 20.33 -42.42
CA GLY A 575 -7.12 19.38 -42.85
C GLY A 575 -6.92 17.93 -42.39
N ARG A 576 -5.87 17.62 -41.60
CA ARG A 576 -5.64 16.29 -41.03
C ARG A 576 -5.77 16.33 -39.51
N MET A 577 -6.44 15.33 -38.94
CA MET A 577 -6.64 15.23 -37.49
C MET A 577 -5.31 14.98 -36.77
N THR A 578 -4.97 15.85 -35.81
CA THR A 578 -3.85 15.67 -34.90
C THR A 578 -4.04 14.39 -34.08
N THR A 579 -3.00 13.57 -33.99
CA THR A 579 -2.99 12.45 -33.03
C THR A 579 -2.56 13.02 -31.69
N PRO A 580 -3.40 12.97 -30.64
CA PRO A 580 -3.02 13.53 -29.33
C PRO A 580 -1.91 12.70 -28.70
N PHE A 581 -1.22 13.29 -27.72
CA PHE A 581 -0.34 12.55 -26.80
C PHE A 581 -1.07 11.35 -26.19
N ARG A 582 -0.36 10.23 -26.00
CA ARG A 582 -0.94 9.00 -25.44
C ARG A 582 0.00 8.37 -24.44
N VAL A 583 -0.60 7.83 -23.39
CA VAL A 583 0.03 6.79 -22.57
C VAL A 583 -0.24 5.45 -23.23
N VAL A 584 0.82 4.72 -23.56
CA VAL A 584 0.79 3.38 -24.16
C VAL A 584 1.45 2.39 -23.22
N ASN A 585 1.30 1.09 -23.50
CA ASN A 585 1.92 0.03 -22.70
C ASN A 585 1.61 0.11 -21.20
N TYR A 586 0.45 0.67 -20.84
CA TYR A 586 -0.03 0.72 -19.47
C TYR A 586 -1.56 0.60 -19.38
N GLN A 587 -2.04 -0.14 -18.37
CA GLN A 587 -3.46 -0.31 -18.09
C GLN A 587 -3.67 -0.75 -16.63
N THR A 588 -4.52 -0.04 -15.89
CA THR A 588 -4.86 -0.39 -14.50
C THR A 588 -5.61 -1.73 -14.39
N LEU A 589 -5.62 -2.34 -13.20
CA LEU A 589 -6.38 -3.57 -12.92
C LEU A 589 -7.90 -3.32 -12.95
N VAL A 590 -8.33 -2.21 -12.36
CA VAL A 590 -9.73 -1.74 -12.35
C VAL A 590 -9.84 -0.39 -13.05
N PRO A 591 -10.99 -0.05 -13.66
CA PRO A 591 -11.20 1.28 -14.20
C PRO A 591 -10.97 2.36 -13.13
N CYS A 592 -10.13 3.34 -13.42
CA CYS A 592 -9.83 4.46 -12.53
C CYS A 592 -10.27 5.77 -13.23
N PRO A 593 -11.42 6.36 -12.85
CA PRO A 593 -11.95 7.59 -13.46
C PRO A 593 -10.99 8.76 -13.41
N ALA A 594 -10.30 8.97 -12.28
CA ALA A 594 -9.27 9.99 -12.18
C ALA A 594 -8.17 9.80 -13.24
N PHE A 595 -7.67 8.57 -13.43
CA PHE A 595 -6.64 8.33 -14.43
C PHE A 595 -7.14 8.50 -15.86
N ARG A 596 -8.40 8.13 -16.10
CA ARG A 596 -9.05 8.38 -17.38
C ARG A 596 -9.24 9.87 -17.64
N ALA A 597 -9.49 10.68 -16.61
CA ALA A 597 -9.69 12.12 -16.69
C ALA A 597 -8.39 12.93 -16.78
N MET A 598 -7.22 12.29 -16.74
CA MET A 598 -5.93 12.96 -16.95
C MET A 598 -5.89 13.69 -18.29
N THR A 599 -5.55 14.98 -18.25
CA THR A 599 -5.27 15.82 -19.43
C THR A 599 -3.78 15.84 -19.77
N VAL A 600 -3.41 16.45 -20.90
CA VAL A 600 -2.00 16.68 -21.25
C VAL A 600 -1.33 17.62 -20.24
N ASP A 601 -2.05 18.61 -19.69
CA ASP A 601 -1.51 19.54 -18.70
C ASP A 601 -1.22 18.84 -17.37
N ASP A 602 -2.09 17.92 -16.94
CA ASP A 602 -1.85 17.09 -15.76
C ASP A 602 -0.62 16.18 -15.97
N ALA A 603 -0.46 15.64 -17.19
CA ALA A 603 0.71 14.86 -17.55
C ALA A 603 2.00 15.72 -17.56
N ARG A 604 1.98 16.93 -18.13
CA ARG A 604 3.11 17.86 -18.10
C ARG A 604 3.49 18.23 -16.67
N TRP A 605 2.51 18.44 -15.79
CA TRP A 605 2.75 18.70 -14.37
C TRP A 605 3.49 17.54 -13.69
N MET A 606 2.98 16.31 -13.82
CA MET A 606 3.66 15.14 -13.24
C MET A 606 5.04 14.89 -13.86
N ALA A 607 5.20 15.10 -15.17
CA ALA A 607 6.48 14.97 -15.84
C ALA A 607 7.53 15.97 -15.30
N ARG A 608 7.12 17.17 -14.88
CA ARG A 608 8.01 18.12 -14.19
C ARG A 608 8.42 17.66 -12.80
N LEU A 609 7.56 16.96 -12.07
CA LEU A 609 7.92 16.37 -10.78
C LEU A 609 8.90 15.20 -10.97
N ILE A 610 8.58 14.25 -11.85
CA ILE A 610 9.47 13.12 -12.20
C ILE A 610 10.79 13.64 -12.78
N GLY A 611 10.74 14.71 -13.57
CA GLY A 611 11.90 15.36 -14.18
C GLY A 611 12.91 15.93 -13.17
N GLN A 612 12.53 16.14 -11.92
CA GLN A 612 13.48 16.58 -10.88
C GLN A 612 14.30 15.45 -10.27
N LEU A 613 13.93 14.18 -10.52
CA LEU A 613 14.70 13.03 -10.06
C LEU A 613 16.01 12.91 -10.84
N THR A 614 17.11 12.74 -10.12
CA THR A 614 18.45 12.53 -10.68
C THR A 614 18.71 11.04 -10.97
N GLU A 615 19.66 10.75 -11.86
CA GLU A 615 20.07 9.36 -12.11
C GLU A 615 20.60 8.67 -10.85
N THR A 616 21.37 9.40 -10.02
CA THR A 616 21.89 8.88 -8.75
C THR A 616 20.76 8.52 -7.78
N GLN A 617 19.76 9.38 -7.61
CA GLN A 617 18.60 9.09 -6.77
C GLN A 617 17.84 7.83 -7.22
N LEU A 618 17.68 7.63 -8.53
CA LEU A 618 17.03 6.43 -9.07
C LEU A 618 17.85 5.16 -8.79
N ARG A 619 19.17 5.23 -8.96
CA ARG A 619 20.09 4.13 -8.64
C ARG A 619 20.05 3.78 -7.15
N ASP A 620 20.19 4.80 -6.30
CA ASP A 620 20.17 4.66 -4.85
C ASP A 620 18.85 4.06 -4.35
N ALA A 621 17.72 4.49 -4.91
CA ALA A 621 16.42 3.92 -4.61
C ALA A 621 16.31 2.45 -5.01
N LEU A 622 16.84 2.05 -6.17
CA LEU A 622 16.86 0.65 -6.61
C LEU A 622 17.73 -0.22 -5.70
N GLU A 623 18.94 0.22 -5.39
CA GLU A 623 19.86 -0.50 -4.49
C GLU A 623 19.26 -0.64 -3.08
N ALA A 624 18.68 0.43 -2.53
CA ALA A 624 18.01 0.40 -1.23
C ALA A 624 16.73 -0.45 -1.23
N SER A 625 16.23 -0.82 -2.41
CA SER A 625 15.10 -1.73 -2.58
C SER A 625 15.55 -3.18 -2.87
N GLY A 626 16.84 -3.49 -2.72
CA GLY A 626 17.34 -4.86 -2.78
C GLY A 626 17.62 -5.39 -4.20
N TYR A 627 17.54 -4.55 -5.24
CA TYR A 627 17.92 -4.99 -6.58
C TYR A 627 19.44 -5.20 -6.69
N THR A 628 19.83 -6.31 -7.32
CA THR A 628 21.24 -6.63 -7.57
C THR A 628 21.88 -5.66 -8.57
N GLY A 629 23.22 -5.60 -8.65
CA GLY A 629 23.91 -4.63 -9.50
C GLY A 629 23.47 -4.64 -10.97
N ASP A 630 23.31 -5.82 -11.56
CA ASP A 630 22.89 -5.95 -12.97
C ASP A 630 21.40 -5.63 -13.17
N GLU A 631 20.53 -6.09 -12.27
CA GLU A 631 19.10 -5.79 -12.32
C GLU A 631 18.84 -4.29 -12.09
N ALA A 632 19.47 -3.71 -11.06
CA ALA A 632 19.40 -2.29 -10.76
C ALA A 632 19.90 -1.45 -11.93
N ARG A 633 20.99 -1.87 -12.59
CA ARG A 633 21.47 -1.20 -13.80
C ARG A 633 20.45 -1.25 -14.93
N LEU A 634 19.85 -2.40 -15.22
CA LEU A 634 18.88 -2.52 -16.30
C LEU A 634 17.58 -1.77 -16.00
N TYR A 635 17.09 -1.80 -14.75
CA TYR A 635 15.97 -0.96 -14.33
C TYR A 635 16.30 0.52 -14.46
N LEU A 636 17.48 0.94 -14.02
CA LEU A 636 17.92 2.32 -14.13
C LEU A 636 17.93 2.79 -15.58
N ASP A 637 18.52 1.99 -16.48
CA ASP A 637 18.58 2.30 -17.91
C ASP A 637 17.17 2.47 -18.50
N LYS A 638 16.23 1.59 -18.12
CA LYS A 638 14.82 1.68 -18.55
C LYS A 638 14.09 2.87 -17.94
N LEU A 639 14.24 3.12 -16.64
CA LEU A 639 13.60 4.25 -15.96
C LEU A 639 14.06 5.59 -16.52
N VAL A 640 15.37 5.74 -16.75
CA VAL A 640 15.98 6.92 -17.37
C VAL A 640 15.48 7.10 -18.80
N HIS A 641 15.49 6.03 -19.62
CA HIS A 641 14.95 6.09 -20.98
C HIS A 641 13.47 6.52 -20.96
N ARG A 642 12.65 5.89 -20.12
CA ARG A 642 11.22 6.21 -19.98
C ARG A 642 11.02 7.68 -19.56
N ARG A 643 11.79 8.18 -18.60
CA ARG A 643 11.76 9.58 -18.15
C ARG A 643 12.10 10.54 -19.31
N ASP A 644 13.24 10.33 -19.95
CA ASP A 644 13.74 11.21 -21.01
C ASP A 644 12.82 11.18 -22.24
N ARG A 645 12.26 10.00 -22.57
CA ARG A 645 11.25 9.84 -23.63
C ARG A 645 9.98 10.62 -23.32
N MET A 646 9.44 10.48 -22.12
CA MET A 646 8.26 11.22 -21.67
C MET A 646 8.48 12.74 -21.75
N ILE A 647 9.65 13.24 -21.30
CA ILE A 647 9.99 14.67 -21.37
C ILE A 647 9.96 15.19 -22.82
N ARG A 648 10.54 14.45 -23.78
CA ARG A 648 10.47 14.81 -25.20
C ARG A 648 9.06 14.71 -25.77
N ASP A 649 8.36 13.61 -25.49
CA ASP A 649 7.02 13.36 -26.04
C ASP A 649 6.01 14.41 -25.55
N LEU A 650 6.24 14.97 -24.34
CA LEU A 650 5.48 16.08 -23.78
C LEU A 650 6.01 17.46 -24.14
N LYS A 651 7.10 17.58 -24.91
CA LYS A 651 7.74 18.86 -25.30
C LYS A 651 8.16 19.68 -24.08
N LEU A 652 8.95 19.07 -23.20
CA LEU A 652 9.51 19.66 -21.97
C LEU A 652 11.04 19.66 -21.96
N ASP A 653 11.70 19.22 -23.03
CA ASP A 653 13.16 19.05 -23.13
C ASP A 653 13.92 20.38 -23.24
N ASN A 654 13.22 21.49 -23.48
CA ASN A 654 13.72 22.85 -23.34
C ASN A 654 13.71 23.37 -21.88
N GLU A 655 12.91 22.74 -21.01
CA GLU A 655 12.74 23.12 -19.60
C GLU A 655 13.49 22.16 -18.66
N ILE A 656 13.46 20.86 -18.97
CA ILE A 656 13.98 19.79 -18.12
C ILE A 656 15.11 19.09 -18.88
N PRO A 657 16.36 19.09 -18.35
CA PRO A 657 17.44 18.38 -18.98
C PRO A 657 17.18 16.87 -18.98
N LEU A 658 17.50 16.26 -20.11
CA LEU A 658 17.55 14.81 -20.26
C LEU A 658 18.72 14.27 -19.43
N LEU A 659 18.52 13.16 -18.71
CA LEU A 659 19.62 12.55 -17.95
C LEU A 659 20.66 11.94 -18.89
N ARG A 660 20.23 11.41 -20.05
CA ARG A 660 21.11 10.79 -21.05
C ARG A 660 20.73 11.20 -22.47
N PRO A 661 21.07 12.43 -22.91
CA PRO A 661 20.64 12.96 -24.20
C PRO A 661 21.09 12.12 -25.42
N GLY A 662 22.26 11.46 -25.32
CA GLY A 662 22.87 10.69 -26.41
C GLY A 662 22.42 9.23 -26.55
N THR A 663 21.71 8.66 -25.58
CA THR A 663 21.30 7.23 -25.62
C THR A 663 19.97 7.00 -26.33
N MET A 664 19.22 8.07 -26.58
CA MET A 664 17.93 8.01 -27.26
C MET A 664 18.16 7.98 -28.78
N ARG A 665 18.52 6.83 -29.33
CA ARG A 665 18.42 6.61 -30.77
C ARG A 665 16.93 6.52 -31.12
N ASP A 666 16.51 7.23 -32.15
CA ASP A 666 15.18 7.02 -32.70
C ASP A 666 15.11 5.56 -33.17
N GLU A 667 14.35 4.72 -32.47
CA GLU A 667 14.09 3.32 -32.87
C GLU A 667 13.46 3.19 -34.27
N LYS A 668 13.08 4.33 -34.88
CA LYS A 668 12.53 4.43 -36.23
C LYS A 668 13.51 5.00 -37.26
N SER A 669 14.75 5.36 -36.88
CA SER A 669 15.80 5.61 -37.86
C SER A 669 16.40 4.26 -38.27
N PRO A 670 16.23 3.83 -39.54
CA PRO A 670 16.68 2.52 -40.02
C PRO A 670 18.19 2.30 -39.91
#